data_AF-A0A7W3XVF6-F1
#
_entry.id   AF-A0A7W3XVF6-F1
#
_cell.length_a   1.000
_cell.length_b   1.000
_cell.length_c   1.000
_cell.angle_alpha   90.00
_cell.angle_beta   90.00
_cell.angle_gamma   90.00
#
_symmetry.space_group_name_H-M   'P 1'
#
loop_
_entity.id
_entity.type
_entity.pdbx_description
1 polymer ?
#
loop_
_entity_poly.entity_id
_entity_poly.type
_entity_poly.pdbx_seq_one_letter_code
_entity_poly.pdbx_strand_id
1 'polypeptide(L)'
;MSATTTPPHPPRAGDGDSAREGGADGDPATGPTGTGPTGTGTDPAGPGKPGNGPLGAFSRLRGPRGLLALALTVALLGALVTADAAWPESWAIDAKTPLDELNRWLILNRDSHPLFLYFLLHLSNNINAAVDAVAGFLDALGWIGVTAGALLGAWAAAGGGASRRALSTAGTALLTFGVIGLLGMWNPAMLTLALMIVAVSLSAALGLLLGLAAGLSDRAERVLRPVFDTMQVLPAFAYLLPFVLLFGIGTAPALFATVIYATPPMARLTSLGLRHADPAALEASRSLGASGWQRLLTARLPLARGRMLLGLNQTIMMALSMVVIASIIGAGGLGDRVFNGLTTQNVGNALTAGVCIVLIAVWLDRTTAAAGDRLEHPEAAAGDTPRGSLGRLLRGPGAGLLALAGVLLGWIVGRLALGWGDWPREWTVTISRPVNTAVDWIVDTFGSGVPVLGGTLTWAENFTLWVLNPLRDALYATPWWAVLLVVGVLGWLAGRWRSALTAVGSLAVIGLLGLWTKSLNTLSQVIAALLVTLLLGVAIGVLAARNRLVERLLRPWLDVMQTMPQFIYLIPVIALFGVGRIAAIGAAVIYALPAVIRITTQGVRQVDPTVVEASRSMGASAWQQLWQVQLPLARPQLLLAVNQGVVLVLAVVVVGGLVGGGALGFDTVYGLQRGDLGVGLPAGAAIVCLGLLLDRITQPTRRPDTPARPGGH
;
A
#
# COMPACT_ATOMS: atom_id res chain seq x y z
N MET A 1 -31.04 -8.45 11.12
CA MET A 1 -32.49 -8.72 11.06
C MET A 1 -33.16 -7.60 10.29
N SER A 2 -34.03 -8.00 9.37
CA SER A 2 -34.66 -7.23 8.29
C SER A 2 -35.77 -6.28 8.78
N ALA A 3 -35.98 -5.17 8.07
CA ALA A 3 -37.31 -4.75 7.58
C ALA A 3 -37.21 -3.48 6.72
N THR A 4 -37.76 -3.61 5.51
CA THR A 4 -38.10 -2.62 4.49
C THR A 4 -39.38 -1.88 4.87
N THR A 5 -39.51 -0.58 4.57
CA THR A 5 -40.78 0.06 4.16
C THR A 5 -40.56 1.49 3.66
N THR A 6 -40.96 1.75 2.41
CA THR A 6 -41.25 3.06 1.81
C THR A 6 -42.70 3.46 2.08
N PRO A 7 -43.02 4.77 2.09
CA PRO A 7 -44.38 5.25 1.82
C PRO A 7 -44.45 6.30 0.67
N PRO A 8 -45.67 6.65 0.21
CA PRO A 8 -45.99 6.88 -1.21
C PRO A 8 -46.29 8.33 -1.62
N HIS A 9 -46.38 8.56 -2.94
CA HIS A 9 -46.94 9.76 -3.59
C HIS A 9 -48.44 9.97 -3.31
N PRO A 10 -48.93 11.22 -3.31
CA PRO A 10 -50.35 11.54 -3.49
C PRO A 10 -50.71 12.02 -4.92
N PRO A 11 -52.01 12.01 -5.31
CA PRO A 11 -52.46 12.18 -6.70
C PRO A 11 -53.29 13.46 -7.01
N ARG A 12 -53.33 13.80 -8.31
CA ARG A 12 -54.39 14.43 -9.16
C ARG A 12 -55.07 15.77 -8.78
N ALA A 13 -55.13 16.69 -9.77
CA ALA A 13 -56.33 17.04 -10.59
C ALA A 13 -56.39 18.54 -10.98
N GLY A 14 -56.91 18.85 -12.17
CA GLY A 14 -57.68 20.08 -12.41
C GLY A 14 -57.30 20.96 -13.61
N ASP A 15 -57.91 20.67 -14.75
CA ASP A 15 -58.51 21.54 -15.80
C ASP A 15 -58.03 22.99 -16.07
N GLY A 16 -57.96 23.32 -17.36
CA GLY A 16 -57.84 24.68 -17.86
C GLY A 16 -57.75 24.75 -19.39
N ASP A 17 -58.91 24.65 -20.04
CA ASP A 17 -59.18 24.77 -21.47
C ASP A 17 -58.76 26.13 -22.08
N SER A 18 -58.26 26.14 -23.32
CA SER A 18 -58.76 26.98 -24.44
C SER A 18 -57.74 27.28 -25.56
N ALA A 19 -58.26 27.10 -26.78
CA ALA A 19 -58.06 27.90 -28.00
C ALA A 19 -57.05 27.46 -29.08
N ARG A 20 -57.65 26.98 -30.20
CA ARG A 20 -57.47 27.38 -31.63
C ARG A 20 -56.10 27.08 -32.27
N GLU A 21 -55.93 26.61 -33.50
CA GLU A 21 -56.68 26.39 -34.74
C GLU A 21 -55.91 25.24 -35.46
N GLY A 22 -56.50 24.25 -36.12
CA GLY A 22 -57.24 24.37 -37.38
C GLY A 22 -56.34 23.98 -38.56
N GLY A 23 -56.61 22.86 -39.23
CA GLY A 23 -56.06 22.55 -40.56
C GLY A 23 -55.78 21.07 -40.80
N ALA A 24 -56.73 20.40 -41.45
CA ALA A 24 -56.79 18.99 -41.77
C ALA A 24 -56.17 18.62 -43.14
N ASP A 25 -56.29 17.33 -43.45
CA ASP A 25 -56.14 16.64 -44.74
C ASP A 25 -54.71 16.18 -45.10
N GLY A 26 -54.46 14.94 -45.55
CA GLY A 26 -55.30 13.80 -45.88
C GLY A 26 -54.41 12.73 -46.52
N ASP A 27 -54.55 11.49 -46.05
CA ASP A 27 -53.96 10.24 -46.59
C ASP A 27 -54.54 9.89 -47.99
N PRO A 28 -54.24 8.76 -48.68
CA PRO A 28 -53.05 7.89 -48.76
C PRO A 28 -52.71 7.40 -50.22
N ALA A 29 -51.63 6.62 -50.34
CA ALA A 29 -51.39 5.46 -51.24
C ALA A 29 -51.49 5.56 -52.78
N THR A 30 -50.45 5.05 -53.48
CA THR A 30 -50.47 3.93 -54.49
C THR A 30 -49.22 3.96 -55.41
N GLY A 31 -48.58 2.80 -55.66
CA GLY A 31 -47.57 2.61 -56.73
C GLY A 31 -48.23 2.25 -58.07
N PRO A 32 -47.58 1.57 -59.05
CA PRO A 32 -46.16 1.27 -59.28
C PRO A 32 -45.70 1.48 -60.76
N THR A 33 -44.51 0.97 -61.11
CA THR A 33 -43.97 0.59 -62.45
C THR A 33 -43.24 1.62 -63.31
N GLY A 34 -42.12 1.19 -63.92
CA GLY A 34 -41.63 1.75 -65.19
C GLY A 34 -40.12 2.02 -65.36
N THR A 35 -39.38 1.01 -65.83
CA THR A 35 -38.36 1.09 -66.91
C THR A 35 -37.13 2.02 -66.79
N GLY A 36 -35.92 1.42 -66.87
CA GLY A 36 -34.71 2.13 -67.35
C GLY A 36 -34.80 2.47 -68.85
N PRO A 37 -33.78 3.10 -69.51
CA PRO A 37 -32.37 2.72 -69.40
C PRO A 37 -31.31 3.86 -69.50
N THR A 38 -30.05 3.47 -69.24
CA THR A 38 -28.76 3.99 -69.78
C THR A 38 -28.48 5.50 -69.84
N GLY A 39 -27.41 5.93 -69.13
CA GLY A 39 -26.78 7.22 -69.36
C GLY A 39 -25.65 7.52 -68.38
N THR A 40 -24.43 7.27 -68.83
CA THR A 40 -23.12 7.62 -68.26
C THR A 40 -23.07 8.95 -67.49
N GLY A 41 -22.71 8.88 -66.20
CA GLY A 41 -22.34 10.02 -65.37
C GLY A 41 -21.15 9.64 -64.49
N THR A 42 -20.06 10.39 -64.65
CA THR A 42 -18.76 10.24 -63.99
C THR A 42 -18.84 10.51 -62.49
N ASP A 43 -18.54 9.51 -61.65
CA ASP A 43 -18.26 9.70 -60.23
C ASP A 43 -16.77 9.99 -60.00
N PRO A 44 -16.40 10.94 -59.13
CA PRO A 44 -15.02 11.23 -58.80
C PRO A 44 -14.43 10.13 -57.92
N ALA A 45 -13.18 9.78 -58.21
CA ALA A 45 -12.40 8.74 -57.56
C ALA A 45 -12.47 8.79 -56.02
N GLY A 46 -12.98 7.70 -55.42
CA GLY A 46 -12.75 7.40 -54.01
C GLY A 46 -11.27 7.12 -53.74
N PRO A 47 -10.76 7.38 -52.52
CA PRO A 47 -9.35 7.16 -52.22
C PRO A 47 -9.05 5.66 -52.32
N GLY A 48 -8.14 5.32 -53.23
CA GLY A 48 -7.70 3.96 -53.49
C GLY A 48 -7.24 3.26 -52.20
N LYS A 49 -7.70 2.01 -52.02
CA LYS A 49 -7.12 1.09 -51.04
C LYS A 49 -5.61 1.00 -51.29
N PRO A 50 -4.75 1.22 -50.28
CA PRO A 50 -3.32 1.11 -50.49
C PRO A 50 -2.97 -0.34 -50.83
N GLY A 51 -2.30 -0.51 -51.98
CA GLY A 51 -1.88 -1.80 -52.49
C GLY A 51 -0.94 -2.53 -51.52
N ASN A 52 -1.10 -3.86 -51.49
CA ASN A 52 -0.26 -4.80 -50.74
C ASN A 52 1.14 -4.95 -51.38
N GLY A 53 1.91 -3.86 -51.44
CA GLY A 53 3.35 -3.92 -51.71
C GLY A 53 4.15 -4.10 -50.42
N PRO A 54 5.43 -4.54 -50.47
CA PRO A 54 6.29 -4.70 -49.28
C PRO A 54 6.47 -3.39 -48.48
N LEU A 55 6.26 -2.23 -49.10
CA LEU A 55 6.25 -0.91 -48.45
C LEU A 55 4.97 -0.64 -47.62
N GLY A 56 3.87 -1.34 -47.89
CA GLY A 56 2.63 -1.27 -47.10
C GLY A 56 2.72 -1.98 -45.75
N ALA A 57 3.68 -2.90 -45.58
CA ALA A 57 3.99 -3.51 -44.29
C ALA A 57 4.63 -2.50 -43.32
N PHE A 58 5.42 -1.55 -43.84
CA PHE A 58 6.06 -0.49 -43.04
C PHE A 58 5.09 0.55 -42.50
N SER A 59 3.96 0.81 -43.17
CA SER A 59 2.95 1.74 -42.65
C SER A 59 2.17 1.17 -41.45
N ARG A 60 2.02 -0.16 -41.37
CA ARG A 60 1.45 -0.85 -40.20
C ARG A 60 2.42 -0.89 -39.00
N LEU A 61 3.72 -0.80 -39.25
CA LEU A 61 4.76 -0.75 -38.23
C LEU A 61 4.88 0.62 -37.53
N ARG A 62 4.30 1.70 -38.08
CA ARG A 62 4.31 3.05 -37.47
C ARG A 62 3.44 3.17 -36.22
N GLY A 63 2.54 2.22 -35.97
CA GLY A 63 1.72 2.21 -34.76
C GLY A 63 2.49 1.74 -33.51
N PRO A 64 2.01 2.05 -32.30
CA PRO A 64 2.64 1.63 -31.05
C PRO A 64 2.84 0.11 -30.94
N ARG A 65 1.88 -0.66 -31.49
CA ARG A 65 1.97 -2.14 -31.57
C ARG A 65 3.02 -2.63 -32.56
N GLY A 66 3.25 -1.88 -33.64
CA GLY A 66 4.27 -2.18 -34.64
C GLY A 66 5.69 -1.97 -34.12
N LEU A 67 5.91 -0.89 -33.36
CA LEU A 67 7.19 -0.62 -32.70
C LEU A 67 7.53 -1.64 -31.62
N LEU A 68 6.53 -2.10 -30.84
CA LEU A 68 6.73 -3.19 -29.89
C LEU A 68 7.07 -4.50 -30.60
N ALA A 69 6.33 -4.85 -31.66
CA ALA A 69 6.59 -6.06 -32.44
C ALA A 69 8.01 -6.05 -33.04
N LEU A 70 8.45 -4.89 -33.57
CA LEU A 70 9.81 -4.69 -34.07
C LEU A 70 10.87 -4.84 -32.97
N ALA A 71 10.63 -4.27 -31.79
CA ALA A 71 11.52 -4.38 -30.65
C ALA A 71 11.70 -5.83 -30.20
N LEU A 72 10.59 -6.57 -30.11
CA LEU A 72 10.58 -7.99 -29.75
C LEU A 72 11.25 -8.87 -30.82
N THR A 73 11.04 -8.59 -32.10
CA THR A 73 11.74 -9.33 -33.17
C THR A 73 13.23 -9.03 -33.18
N VAL A 74 13.64 -7.79 -32.96
CA VAL A 74 15.06 -7.42 -32.81
C VAL A 74 15.67 -8.11 -31.59
N ALA A 75 14.96 -8.17 -30.47
CA ALA A 75 15.42 -8.87 -29.27
C ALA A 75 15.56 -10.38 -29.49
N LEU A 76 14.58 -11.00 -30.15
CA LEU A 76 14.60 -12.42 -30.49
C LEU A 76 15.75 -12.76 -31.45
N LEU A 77 15.94 -11.96 -32.50
CA LEU A 77 17.05 -12.13 -33.44
C LEU A 77 18.40 -11.89 -32.75
N GLY A 78 18.48 -10.90 -31.85
CA GLY A 78 19.66 -10.67 -31.02
C GLY A 78 20.02 -11.89 -30.19
N ALA A 79 19.06 -12.48 -29.48
CA ALA A 79 19.26 -13.68 -28.68
C ALA A 79 19.74 -14.90 -29.50
N LEU A 80 19.37 -14.98 -30.77
CA LEU A 80 19.81 -16.06 -31.67
C LEU A 80 21.20 -15.83 -32.26
N VAL A 81 21.66 -14.58 -32.35
CA VAL A 81 22.90 -14.19 -33.07
C VAL A 81 24.06 -13.93 -32.12
N THR A 82 23.83 -13.35 -30.95
CA THR A 82 24.90 -13.02 -30.00
C THR A 82 25.04 -14.10 -28.95
N ALA A 83 26.24 -14.67 -28.81
CA ALA A 83 26.56 -15.67 -27.80
C ALA A 83 26.63 -15.10 -26.37
N ASP A 84 26.89 -13.79 -26.24
CA ASP A 84 27.11 -13.14 -24.95
C ASP A 84 25.88 -12.32 -24.52
N ALA A 85 25.05 -12.92 -23.68
CA ALA A 85 23.82 -12.31 -23.21
C ALA A 85 24.02 -11.46 -21.95
N ALA A 86 25.14 -11.66 -21.25
CA ALA A 86 25.43 -11.01 -19.98
C ALA A 86 25.80 -9.53 -20.16
N TRP A 87 25.59 -8.75 -19.09
CA TRP A 87 26.12 -7.39 -19.04
C TRP A 87 27.67 -7.44 -19.09
N PRO A 88 28.34 -6.58 -19.87
CA PRO A 88 29.79 -6.58 -19.95
C PRO A 88 30.43 -6.30 -18.57
N GLU A 89 31.16 -7.26 -18.02
CA GLU A 89 31.79 -7.09 -16.70
C GLU A 89 32.82 -5.95 -16.67
N SER A 90 33.45 -5.65 -17.81
CA SER A 90 34.36 -4.49 -17.96
C SER A 90 33.68 -3.14 -17.74
N TRP A 91 32.34 -3.07 -17.85
CA TRP A 91 31.56 -1.86 -17.58
C TRP A 91 31.04 -1.82 -16.15
N ALA A 92 31.18 -2.91 -15.39
CA ALA A 92 30.78 -2.93 -13.99
C ALA A 92 31.68 -1.99 -13.19
N ILE A 93 31.04 -1.12 -12.43
CA ILE A 93 31.67 -0.25 -11.44
C ILE A 93 31.75 -1.04 -10.15
N ASP A 94 32.95 -1.12 -9.57
CA ASP A 94 33.14 -1.73 -8.27
C ASP A 94 32.56 -0.85 -7.16
N ALA A 95 31.27 -1.04 -6.90
CA ALA A 95 30.58 -0.44 -5.77
C ALA A 95 30.90 -1.17 -4.45
N LYS A 96 31.45 -2.38 -4.50
CA LYS A 96 31.64 -3.23 -3.32
C LYS A 96 32.84 -2.77 -2.50
N THR A 97 33.99 -2.57 -3.12
CA THR A 97 35.22 -2.14 -2.43
C THR A 97 35.07 -0.87 -1.60
N PRO A 98 34.53 0.26 -2.12
CA PRO A 98 34.38 1.47 -1.30
C PRO A 98 33.39 1.28 -0.14
N LEU A 99 32.38 0.42 -0.32
CA LEU A 99 31.42 0.09 0.74
C LEU A 99 32.04 -0.85 1.80
N ASP A 100 32.89 -1.79 1.40
CA ASP A 100 33.62 -2.67 2.31
C ASP A 100 34.68 -1.90 3.11
N GLU A 101 35.33 -0.91 2.48
CA GLU A 101 36.24 0.02 3.17
C GLU A 101 35.48 0.90 4.16
N LEU A 102 34.34 1.46 3.77
CA LEU A 102 33.47 2.20 4.67
C LEU A 102 33.01 1.31 5.84
N ASN A 103 32.58 0.08 5.56
CA ASN A 103 32.16 -0.88 6.57
C ASN A 103 33.27 -1.17 7.57
N ARG A 104 34.48 -1.47 7.08
CA ARG A 104 35.66 -1.71 7.90
C ARG A 104 36.01 -0.48 8.73
N TRP A 105 35.94 0.72 8.15
CA TRP A 105 36.17 1.96 8.87
C TRP A 105 35.16 2.15 10.01
N LEU A 106 33.86 1.98 9.73
CA LEU A 106 32.80 2.09 10.73
C LEU A 106 33.04 1.14 11.90
N ILE A 107 33.36 -0.13 11.62
CA ILE A 107 33.61 -1.14 12.65
C ILE A 107 34.85 -0.80 13.49
N LEU A 108 35.97 -0.42 12.87
CA LEU A 108 37.22 -0.11 13.58
C LEU A 108 37.17 1.20 14.39
N ASN A 109 36.34 2.15 13.96
CA ASN A 109 36.28 3.48 14.56
C ASN A 109 35.11 3.66 15.54
N ARG A 110 34.19 2.69 15.61
CA ARG A 110 32.96 2.79 16.42
C ARG A 110 33.24 3.11 17.89
N ASP A 111 34.28 2.51 18.46
CA ASP A 111 34.54 2.58 19.91
C ASP A 111 35.61 3.63 20.27
N SER A 112 36.17 4.33 19.28
CA SER A 112 37.29 5.27 19.46
C SER A 112 37.06 6.65 18.85
N HIS A 113 36.27 6.75 17.78
CA HIS A 113 36.10 8.00 17.05
C HIS A 113 35.11 8.95 17.73
N PRO A 114 35.42 10.26 17.83
CA PRO A 114 34.61 11.23 18.58
C PRO A 114 33.14 11.31 18.13
N LEU A 115 32.86 11.18 16.83
CA LEU A 115 31.49 11.14 16.30
C LEU A 115 30.65 10.04 16.94
N PHE A 116 31.22 8.84 17.14
CA PHE A 116 30.50 7.73 17.74
C PHE A 116 30.31 7.97 19.23
N LEU A 117 31.38 8.30 19.94
CA LEU A 117 31.36 8.43 21.41
C LEU A 117 30.55 9.63 21.90
N TYR A 118 30.67 10.79 21.27
CA TYR A 118 30.08 12.04 21.77
C TYR A 118 28.77 12.42 21.09
N PHE A 119 28.50 11.93 19.88
CA PHE A 119 27.28 12.27 19.15
C PHE A 119 26.34 11.05 18.99
N LEU A 120 26.77 10.00 18.27
CA LEU A 120 25.89 8.86 17.96
C LEU A 120 25.51 8.06 19.20
N LEU A 121 26.45 7.84 20.13
CA LEU A 121 26.19 7.12 21.38
C LEU A 121 25.23 7.90 22.28
N HIS A 122 25.39 9.21 22.42
CA HIS A 122 24.45 10.04 23.20
C HIS A 122 23.06 10.04 22.58
N LEU A 123 22.98 10.14 21.24
CA LEU A 123 21.73 10.03 20.52
C LEU A 123 21.07 8.65 20.72
N SER A 124 21.85 7.57 20.62
CA SER A 124 21.39 6.20 20.91
C SER A 124 20.89 6.05 22.34
N ASN A 125 21.66 6.54 23.32
CA ASN A 125 21.31 6.48 24.73
C ASN A 125 20.04 7.26 25.05
N ASN A 126 19.86 8.45 24.44
CA ASN A 126 18.64 9.23 24.59
C ASN A 126 17.42 8.53 23.98
N ILE A 127 17.59 7.85 22.83
CA ILE A 127 16.53 7.06 22.22
C ILE A 127 16.17 5.86 23.09
N ASN A 128 17.17 5.10 23.55
CA ASN A 128 16.95 3.96 24.44
C ASN A 128 16.29 4.42 25.73
N ALA A 129 16.79 5.47 26.38
CA ALA A 129 16.20 6.05 27.58
C ALA A 129 14.76 6.53 27.36
N ALA A 130 14.43 7.12 26.20
CA ALA A 130 13.07 7.53 25.89
C ALA A 130 12.13 6.31 25.75
N VAL A 131 12.57 5.26 25.05
CA VAL A 131 11.77 4.04 24.88
C VAL A 131 11.64 3.29 26.20
N ASP A 132 12.72 3.15 26.97
CA ASP A 132 12.74 2.51 28.28
C ASP A 132 11.91 3.29 29.30
N ALA A 133 11.91 4.63 29.24
CA ALA A 133 11.05 5.46 30.08
C ALA A 133 9.56 5.22 29.76
N VAL A 134 9.19 5.13 28.49
CA VAL A 134 7.81 4.81 28.10
C VAL A 134 7.46 3.37 28.48
N ALA A 135 8.34 2.41 28.25
CA ALA A 135 8.13 1.01 28.62
C ALA A 135 7.97 0.85 30.14
N GLY A 136 8.86 1.46 30.92
CA GLY A 136 8.81 1.49 32.38
C GLY A 136 7.58 2.23 32.90
N PHE A 137 7.10 3.27 32.22
CA PHE A 137 5.83 3.91 32.53
C PHE A 137 4.63 2.98 32.29
N LEU A 138 4.59 2.28 31.16
CA LEU A 138 3.54 1.30 30.85
C LEU A 138 3.54 0.12 31.83
N ASP A 139 4.73 -0.35 32.21
CA ASP A 139 4.90 -1.40 33.23
C ASP A 139 4.46 -0.91 34.61
N ALA A 140 4.87 0.30 35.01
CA ALA A 140 4.44 0.91 36.27
C ALA A 140 2.93 1.13 36.35
N LEU A 141 2.26 1.39 35.21
CA LEU A 141 0.80 1.48 35.14
C LEU A 141 0.11 0.13 35.39
N GLY A 142 0.79 -0.98 35.09
CA GLY A 142 0.25 -2.33 35.12
C GLY A 142 -0.86 -2.53 34.09
N TRP A 143 -1.35 -3.77 33.96
CA TRP A 143 -2.33 -4.09 32.92
C TRP A 143 -3.68 -3.36 33.08
N ILE A 144 -4.10 -3.12 34.32
CA ILE A 144 -5.34 -2.39 34.63
C ILE A 144 -5.18 -0.91 34.22
N GLY A 145 -4.09 -0.27 34.61
CA GLY A 145 -3.84 1.14 34.32
C GLY A 145 -3.71 1.39 32.82
N VAL A 146 -2.96 0.54 32.10
CA VAL A 146 -2.82 0.63 30.64
C VAL A 146 -4.16 0.40 29.94
N THR A 147 -4.92 -0.64 30.33
CA THR A 147 -6.22 -0.93 29.72
C THR A 147 -7.22 0.19 29.97
N ALA A 148 -7.26 0.73 31.19
CA ALA A 148 -8.09 1.89 31.53
C ALA A 148 -7.67 3.12 30.73
N GLY A 149 -6.38 3.39 30.57
CA GLY A 149 -5.87 4.52 29.78
C GLY A 149 -6.19 4.41 28.31
N ALA A 150 -6.02 3.23 27.73
CA ALA A 150 -6.40 2.99 26.34
C ALA A 150 -7.92 3.15 26.13
N LEU A 151 -8.73 2.62 27.05
CA LEU A 151 -10.20 2.71 27.01
C LEU A 151 -10.68 4.17 27.14
N LEU A 152 -10.19 4.88 28.15
CA LEU A 152 -10.61 6.26 28.43
C LEU A 152 -10.06 7.24 27.40
N GLY A 153 -8.85 7.01 26.90
CA GLY A 153 -8.27 7.76 25.78
C GLY A 153 -9.09 7.58 24.50
N ALA A 154 -9.48 6.35 24.17
CA ALA A 154 -10.34 6.05 23.03
C ALA A 154 -11.72 6.72 23.17
N TRP A 155 -12.33 6.61 24.35
CA TRP A 155 -13.60 7.23 24.67
C TRP A 155 -13.56 8.76 24.55
N ALA A 156 -12.49 9.39 25.06
CA ALA A 156 -12.29 10.83 25.00
C ALA A 156 -12.03 11.31 23.56
N ALA A 157 -11.23 10.56 22.79
CA ALA A 157 -10.97 10.84 21.37
C ALA A 157 -12.26 10.88 20.55
N ALA A 158 -13.19 9.95 20.82
CA ALA A 158 -14.49 9.87 20.16
C ALA A 158 -15.54 10.89 20.64
N GLY A 159 -15.15 11.86 21.48
CA GLY A 159 -16.02 12.98 21.88
C GLY A 159 -16.54 12.94 23.33
N GLY A 160 -16.34 11.83 24.04
CA GLY A 160 -16.90 11.62 25.37
C GLY A 160 -18.42 11.41 25.38
N GLY A 161 -18.94 10.95 26.51
CA GLY A 161 -20.37 10.68 26.73
C GLY A 161 -20.83 9.27 26.37
N ALA A 162 -22.15 9.06 26.29
CA ALA A 162 -22.79 7.77 26.04
C ALA A 162 -23.06 7.49 24.56
N SER A 163 -22.39 8.22 23.64
CA SER A 163 -22.61 8.01 22.21
C SER A 163 -22.17 6.60 21.81
N ARG A 164 -22.92 5.97 20.88
CA ARG A 164 -22.60 4.63 20.38
C ARG A 164 -21.18 4.56 19.81
N ARG A 165 -20.70 5.66 19.22
CA ARG A 165 -19.33 5.78 18.68
C ARG A 165 -18.27 5.78 19.79
N ALA A 166 -18.47 6.57 20.85
CA ALA A 166 -17.54 6.61 21.98
C ALA A 166 -17.48 5.28 22.72
N LEU A 167 -18.63 4.60 22.90
CA LEU A 167 -18.67 3.28 23.50
C LEU A 167 -18.05 2.21 22.59
N SER A 168 -18.26 2.27 21.27
CA SER A 168 -17.68 1.31 20.35
C SER A 168 -16.16 1.43 20.25
N THR A 169 -15.63 2.65 20.25
CA THR A 169 -14.18 2.91 20.23
C THR A 169 -13.52 2.51 21.54
N ALA A 170 -14.12 2.88 22.68
CA ALA A 170 -13.69 2.41 24.00
C ALA A 170 -13.73 0.87 24.11
N GLY A 171 -14.80 0.25 23.61
CA GLY A 171 -14.94 -1.20 23.57
C GLY A 171 -13.87 -1.89 22.72
N THR A 172 -13.41 -1.25 21.63
CA THR A 172 -12.30 -1.80 20.83
C THR A 172 -10.97 -1.78 21.57
N ALA A 173 -10.71 -0.76 22.39
CA ALA A 173 -9.54 -0.72 23.25
C ALA A 173 -9.62 -1.84 24.31
N LEU A 174 -10.76 -1.97 24.98
CA LEU A 174 -10.97 -3.04 25.98
C LEU A 174 -10.75 -4.43 25.38
N LEU A 175 -11.34 -4.69 24.21
CA LEU A 175 -11.19 -5.96 23.50
C LEU A 175 -9.74 -6.19 23.11
N THR A 176 -9.06 -5.17 22.59
CA THR A 176 -7.65 -5.27 22.15
C THR A 176 -6.74 -5.69 23.30
N PHE A 177 -6.74 -4.93 24.40
CA PHE A 177 -5.86 -5.21 25.53
C PHE A 177 -6.28 -6.47 26.30
N GLY A 178 -7.59 -6.74 26.40
CA GLY A 178 -8.10 -7.98 26.97
C GLY A 178 -7.64 -9.21 26.18
N VAL A 179 -7.74 -9.19 24.85
CA VAL A 179 -7.28 -10.30 24.00
C VAL A 179 -5.75 -10.44 24.03
N ILE A 180 -5.00 -9.34 24.00
CA ILE A 180 -3.53 -9.38 24.13
C ILE A 180 -3.10 -10.04 25.45
N GLY A 181 -3.77 -9.68 26.54
CA GLY A 181 -3.55 -10.29 27.85
C GLY A 181 -3.90 -11.77 27.85
N LEU A 182 -5.11 -12.13 27.41
CA LEU A 182 -5.56 -13.52 27.29
C LEU A 182 -4.62 -14.37 26.43
N LEU A 183 -3.99 -13.82 25.40
CA LEU A 183 -3.05 -14.57 24.56
C LEU A 183 -1.63 -14.70 25.17
N GLY A 184 -1.40 -14.17 26.37
CA GLY A 184 -0.09 -14.19 27.02
C GLY A 184 0.96 -13.30 26.35
N MET A 185 0.51 -12.27 25.62
CA MET A 185 1.36 -11.38 24.82
C MET A 185 1.48 -9.97 25.40
N TRP A 186 1.13 -9.79 26.67
CA TRP A 186 1.15 -8.50 27.36
C TRP A 186 2.52 -7.82 27.28
N ASN A 187 3.58 -8.47 27.77
CA ASN A 187 4.92 -7.86 27.88
C ASN A 187 5.50 -7.53 26.48
N PRO A 188 5.47 -8.45 25.49
CA PRO A 188 5.87 -8.12 24.12
C PRO A 188 5.04 -6.97 23.50
N ALA A 189 3.74 -6.88 23.80
CA ALA A 189 2.89 -5.81 23.32
C ALA A 189 3.26 -4.46 23.94
N MET A 190 3.61 -4.41 25.22
CA MET A 190 4.02 -3.16 25.89
C MET A 190 5.34 -2.63 25.33
N LEU A 191 6.32 -3.50 25.09
CA LEU A 191 7.58 -3.11 24.42
C LEU A 191 7.33 -2.55 23.03
N THR A 192 6.45 -3.21 22.26
CA THR A 192 6.05 -2.73 20.93
C THR A 192 5.38 -1.36 21.03
N LEU A 193 4.45 -1.20 21.97
CA LEU A 193 3.71 0.05 22.16
C LEU A 193 4.65 1.19 22.59
N ALA A 194 5.64 0.91 23.44
CA ALA A 194 6.63 1.89 23.88
C ALA A 194 7.49 2.40 22.71
N LEU A 195 8.06 1.49 21.91
CA LEU A 195 8.81 1.84 20.70
C LEU A 195 7.93 2.66 19.74
N MET A 196 6.68 2.22 19.54
CA MET A 196 5.72 2.88 18.65
C MET A 196 5.36 4.29 19.10
N ILE A 197 5.13 4.52 20.39
CA ILE A 197 4.85 5.85 20.94
C ILE A 197 6.00 6.81 20.60
N VAL A 198 7.25 6.41 20.86
CA VAL A 198 8.42 7.27 20.59
C VAL A 198 8.63 7.46 19.08
N ALA A 199 8.58 6.38 18.29
CA ALA A 199 8.80 6.43 16.84
C ALA A 199 7.71 7.25 16.11
N VAL A 200 6.44 7.05 16.43
CA VAL A 200 5.33 7.83 15.85
C VAL A 200 5.41 9.29 16.27
N SER A 201 5.72 9.60 17.53
CA SER A 201 5.86 10.99 17.99
C SER A 201 6.95 11.71 17.20
N LEU A 202 8.12 11.08 17.04
CA LEU A 202 9.23 11.67 16.29
C LEU A 202 8.91 11.79 14.79
N SER A 203 8.28 10.78 14.21
CA SER A 203 7.86 10.78 12.79
C SER A 203 6.80 11.84 12.50
N ALA A 204 5.81 11.98 13.39
CA ALA A 204 4.75 12.96 13.26
C ALA A 204 5.30 14.38 13.42
N ALA A 205 6.21 14.60 14.38
CA ALA A 205 6.88 15.89 14.55
C ALA A 205 7.73 16.25 13.33
N LEU A 206 8.61 15.35 12.88
CA LEU A 206 9.45 15.57 11.70
C LEU A 206 8.60 15.76 10.44
N GLY A 207 7.58 14.91 10.26
CA GLY A 207 6.69 14.97 9.12
C GLY A 207 5.86 16.24 9.09
N LEU A 208 5.38 16.71 10.24
CA LEU A 208 4.70 18.00 10.36
C LEU A 208 5.62 19.15 9.94
N LEU A 209 6.87 19.17 10.41
CA LEU A 209 7.84 20.21 10.07
C LEU A 209 8.17 20.22 8.57
N LEU A 210 8.48 19.06 8.00
CA LEU A 210 8.77 18.92 6.57
C LEU A 210 7.53 19.22 5.70
N GLY A 211 6.35 18.81 6.16
CA GLY A 211 5.08 19.08 5.50
C GLY A 211 4.67 20.55 5.54
N LEU A 212 4.98 21.26 6.63
CA LEU A 212 4.83 22.71 6.71
C LEU A 212 5.76 23.42 5.72
N ALA A 213 7.04 23.01 5.68
CA ALA A 213 7.99 23.57 4.72
C ALA A 213 7.54 23.38 3.27
N ALA A 214 7.13 22.16 2.91
CA ALA A 214 6.64 21.81 1.58
C ALA A 214 5.29 22.48 1.24
N GLY A 215 4.37 22.58 2.19
CA GLY A 215 3.05 23.19 2.02
C GLY A 215 3.10 24.71 1.85
N LEU A 216 4.10 25.37 2.44
CA LEU A 216 4.26 26.83 2.38
C LEU A 216 5.17 27.30 1.24
N SER A 217 6.00 26.43 0.66
CA SER A 217 6.97 26.79 -0.39
C SER A 217 6.97 25.82 -1.57
N ASP A 218 6.75 26.33 -2.79
CA ASP A 218 6.84 25.55 -4.04
C ASP A 218 8.25 25.08 -4.37
N ARG A 219 9.27 25.75 -3.84
CA ARG A 219 10.66 25.27 -3.96
C ARG A 219 10.88 24.08 -3.03
N ALA A 220 10.42 24.16 -1.79
CA ALA A 220 10.53 23.07 -0.83
C ALA A 220 9.74 21.83 -1.29
N GLU A 221 8.52 21.98 -1.78
CA GLU A 221 7.72 20.85 -2.32
C GLU A 221 8.44 20.15 -3.48
N ARG A 222 9.05 20.91 -4.41
CA ARG A 222 9.79 20.33 -5.54
C ARG A 222 11.02 19.54 -5.12
N VAL A 223 11.70 19.95 -4.04
CA VAL A 223 12.89 19.27 -3.52
C VAL A 223 12.52 18.09 -2.63
N LEU A 224 11.54 18.25 -1.75
CA LEU A 224 11.17 17.24 -0.75
C LEU A 224 10.32 16.11 -1.32
N ARG A 225 9.51 16.34 -2.37
CA ARG A 225 8.66 15.29 -2.95
C ARG A 225 9.45 14.05 -3.41
N PRO A 226 10.55 14.16 -4.20
CA PRO A 226 11.38 13.01 -4.55
C PRO A 226 12.00 12.31 -3.34
N VAL A 227 12.37 13.07 -2.29
CA VAL A 227 12.92 12.51 -1.05
C VAL A 227 11.85 11.65 -0.35
N PHE A 228 10.63 12.16 -0.22
CA PHE A 228 9.49 11.41 0.32
C PHE A 228 9.14 10.18 -0.52
N ASP A 229 9.25 10.26 -1.85
CA ASP A 229 9.03 9.11 -2.75
C ASP A 229 10.09 8.04 -2.49
N THR A 230 11.35 8.46 -2.38
CA THR A 230 12.48 7.56 -2.11
C THR A 230 12.35 6.89 -0.74
N MET A 231 12.03 7.65 0.31
CA MET A 231 11.86 7.11 1.68
C MET A 231 10.77 6.03 1.78
N GLN A 232 9.75 6.06 0.91
CA GLN A 232 8.66 5.08 0.90
C GLN A 232 8.89 3.89 -0.03
N VAL A 233 9.72 4.07 -1.07
CA VAL A 233 9.98 3.04 -2.09
C VAL A 233 11.21 2.21 -1.74
N LEU A 234 12.19 2.79 -1.03
CA LEU A 234 13.38 2.06 -0.57
C LEU A 234 12.96 0.87 0.31
N PRO A 235 13.38 -0.36 -0.02
CA PRO A 235 13.13 -1.50 0.84
C PRO A 235 13.75 -1.29 2.21
N ALA A 236 12.98 -1.60 3.26
CA ALA A 236 13.37 -1.42 4.65
C ALA A 236 14.81 -1.89 4.94
N PHE A 237 15.13 -3.12 4.54
CA PHE A 237 16.44 -3.75 4.77
C PHE A 237 17.61 -3.01 4.13
N ALA A 238 17.39 -2.29 3.02
CA ALA A 238 18.45 -1.58 2.31
C ALA A 238 18.99 -0.41 3.15
N TYR A 239 18.11 0.41 3.71
CA TYR A 239 18.54 1.54 4.53
C TYR A 239 18.80 1.17 5.99
N LEU A 240 18.24 0.05 6.46
CA LEU A 240 18.38 -0.42 7.83
C LEU A 240 19.82 -0.84 8.19
N LEU A 241 20.53 -1.47 7.25
CA LEU A 241 21.92 -1.92 7.44
C LEU A 241 22.88 -0.79 7.84
N PRO A 242 22.93 0.37 7.15
CA PRO A 242 23.71 1.53 7.60
C PRO A 242 23.42 1.96 9.04
N PHE A 243 22.15 1.93 9.48
CA PHE A 243 21.81 2.29 10.86
C PHE A 243 22.31 1.26 11.87
N VAL A 244 22.24 -0.03 11.55
CA VAL A 244 22.80 -1.09 12.42
C VAL A 244 24.30 -0.90 12.61
N LEU A 245 25.01 -0.51 11.56
CA LEU A 245 26.46 -0.28 11.65
C LEU A 245 26.80 1.00 12.43
N LEU A 246 26.00 2.06 12.27
CA LEU A 246 26.21 3.33 12.96
C LEU A 246 25.84 3.26 14.45
N PHE A 247 24.76 2.57 14.81
CA PHE A 247 24.18 2.57 16.16
C PHE A 247 24.31 1.24 16.89
N GLY A 248 24.81 0.18 16.24
CA GLY A 248 24.77 -1.18 16.76
C GLY A 248 23.40 -1.83 16.58
N ILE A 249 23.25 -3.05 17.10
CA ILE A 249 21.97 -3.79 17.13
C ILE A 249 21.17 -3.29 18.35
N GLY A 250 19.88 -3.00 18.17
CA GLY A 250 18.98 -2.62 19.26
C GLY A 250 17.86 -1.67 18.84
N THR A 251 17.32 -0.95 19.82
CA THR A 251 16.16 -0.06 19.68
C THR A 251 16.45 1.18 18.82
N ALA A 252 17.64 1.79 18.95
CA ALA A 252 18.02 3.00 18.21
C ALA A 252 17.97 2.86 16.66
N PRO A 253 18.66 1.90 16.02
CA PRO A 253 18.60 1.75 14.56
C PRO A 253 17.18 1.43 14.06
N ALA A 254 16.43 0.63 14.83
CA ALA A 254 15.05 0.28 14.52
C ALA A 254 14.11 1.48 14.56
N LEU A 255 14.28 2.36 15.56
CA LEU A 255 13.53 3.61 15.67
C LEU A 255 13.84 4.54 14.48
N PHE A 256 15.11 4.75 14.13
CA PHE A 256 15.47 5.57 12.96
C PHE A 256 14.88 5.04 11.66
N ALA A 257 14.98 3.73 11.46
CA ALA A 257 14.44 3.08 10.28
C ALA A 257 12.91 3.23 10.20
N THR A 258 12.22 3.13 11.34
CA THR A 258 10.78 3.38 11.46
C THR A 258 10.44 4.83 11.17
N VAL A 259 11.23 5.78 11.69
CA VAL A 259 11.00 7.22 11.49
C VAL A 259 11.13 7.61 10.03
N ILE A 260 12.16 7.11 9.34
CA ILE A 260 12.36 7.36 7.91
C ILE A 260 11.17 6.84 7.10
N TYR A 261 10.66 5.66 7.42
CA TYR A 261 9.54 5.07 6.70
C TYR A 261 8.20 5.74 7.00
N ALA A 262 7.98 6.16 8.24
CA ALA A 262 6.69 6.66 8.72
C ALA A 262 6.53 8.19 8.62
N THR A 263 7.61 8.96 8.44
CA THR A 263 7.57 10.43 8.27
C THR A 263 6.83 10.91 7.00
N PRO A 264 7.04 10.31 5.81
CA PRO A 264 6.52 10.86 4.56
C PRO A 264 4.98 11.00 4.45
N PRO A 265 4.15 10.06 4.96
CA PRO A 265 2.69 10.24 4.98
C PRO A 265 2.24 11.51 5.71
N MET A 266 2.81 11.80 6.89
CA MET A 266 2.51 13.03 7.62
C MET A 266 2.92 14.25 6.79
N ALA A 267 4.14 14.26 6.27
CA ALA A 267 4.64 15.40 5.48
C ALA A 267 3.80 15.68 4.24
N ARG A 268 3.44 14.64 3.48
CA ARG A 268 2.62 14.77 2.27
C ARG A 268 1.22 15.26 2.57
N LEU A 269 0.55 14.68 3.55
CA LEU A 269 -0.84 15.02 3.87
C LEU A 269 -0.95 16.39 4.54
N THR A 270 0.05 16.80 5.32
CA THR A 270 0.18 18.19 5.78
C THR A 270 0.39 19.15 4.61
N SER A 271 1.34 18.90 3.71
CA SER A 271 1.58 19.77 2.53
C SER A 271 0.33 19.90 1.67
N LEU A 272 -0.34 18.78 1.38
CA LEU A 272 -1.57 18.73 0.60
C LEU A 272 -2.72 19.47 1.31
N GLY A 273 -2.84 19.30 2.62
CA GLY A 273 -3.77 20.03 3.49
C GLY A 273 -3.64 21.55 3.35
N LEU A 274 -2.43 22.05 3.48
CA LEU A 274 -2.13 23.48 3.44
C LEU A 274 -2.32 24.09 2.04
N ARG A 275 -1.99 23.33 0.99
CA ARG A 275 -2.08 23.79 -0.42
C ARG A 275 -3.50 23.79 -0.97
N HIS A 276 -4.37 22.90 -0.50
CA HIS A 276 -5.78 22.80 -0.92
C HIS A 276 -6.74 23.29 0.17
N ALA A 277 -6.30 24.24 0.99
CA ALA A 277 -7.20 24.98 1.88
C ALA A 277 -8.09 25.92 1.05
N ASP A 278 -9.31 26.18 1.53
CA ASP A 278 -10.30 26.99 0.80
C ASP A 278 -9.73 28.37 0.40
N PRO A 279 -9.63 28.68 -0.90
CA PRO A 279 -9.13 29.97 -1.37
C PRO A 279 -9.94 31.15 -0.83
N ALA A 280 -11.27 31.01 -0.73
CA ALA A 280 -12.15 32.09 -0.29
C ALA A 280 -11.87 32.46 1.18
N ALA A 281 -11.71 31.46 2.05
CA ALA A 281 -11.33 31.68 3.45
C ALA A 281 -9.95 32.35 3.60
N LEU A 282 -8.99 32.00 2.72
CA LEU A 282 -7.65 32.59 2.74
C LEU A 282 -7.62 34.02 2.20
N GLU A 283 -8.44 34.32 1.20
CA GLU A 283 -8.63 35.67 0.67
C GLU A 283 -9.35 36.57 1.68
N ALA A 284 -10.42 36.08 2.32
CA ALA A 284 -11.11 36.79 3.40
C ALA A 284 -10.15 37.12 4.56
N SER A 285 -9.35 36.15 5.01
CA SER A 285 -8.33 36.37 6.04
C SER A 285 -7.31 37.44 5.62
N ARG A 286 -6.91 37.47 4.35
CA ARG A 286 -5.99 38.49 3.82
C ARG A 286 -6.64 39.87 3.75
N SER A 287 -7.90 39.96 3.35
CA SER A 287 -8.67 41.21 3.30
C SER A 287 -8.90 41.82 4.67
N LEU A 288 -8.93 40.99 5.74
CA LEU A 288 -8.96 41.43 7.13
C LEU A 288 -7.58 41.86 7.68
N GLY A 289 -6.54 41.93 6.83
CA GLY A 289 -5.21 42.39 7.22
C GLY A 289 -4.35 41.36 7.96
N ALA A 290 -4.73 40.07 7.96
CA ALA A 290 -3.96 39.05 8.66
C ALA A 290 -2.55 38.86 8.07
N SER A 291 -1.54 38.92 8.93
CA SER A 291 -0.14 38.63 8.56
C SER A 291 0.04 37.18 8.13
N GLY A 292 1.17 36.85 7.50
CA GLY A 292 1.45 35.48 7.06
C GLY A 292 1.40 34.46 8.21
N TRP A 293 1.91 34.85 9.38
CA TRP A 293 1.89 34.02 10.59
C TRP A 293 0.50 33.92 11.22
N GLN A 294 -0.24 35.03 11.26
CA GLN A 294 -1.63 35.03 11.71
C GLN A 294 -2.48 34.12 10.81
N ARG A 295 -2.41 34.30 9.49
CA ARG A 295 -3.14 33.47 8.52
C ARG A 295 -2.73 31.99 8.59
N LEU A 296 -1.47 31.68 8.91
CA LEU A 296 -1.04 30.30 9.12
C LEU A 296 -1.77 29.68 10.32
N LEU A 297 -1.75 30.36 11.46
CA LEU A 297 -2.31 29.86 12.72
C LEU A 297 -3.85 29.89 12.75
N THR A 298 -4.49 30.90 12.17
CA THR A 298 -5.94 31.12 12.28
C THR A 298 -6.75 30.57 11.12
N ALA A 299 -6.15 30.37 9.93
CA ALA A 299 -6.85 29.87 8.76
C ALA A 299 -6.24 28.58 8.19
N ARG A 300 -4.96 28.59 7.77
CA ARG A 300 -4.37 27.44 7.05
C ARG A 300 -4.28 26.17 7.89
N LEU A 301 -3.73 26.24 9.10
CA LEU A 301 -3.60 25.07 9.98
C LEU A 301 -4.98 24.52 10.41
N PRO A 302 -5.94 25.36 10.85
CA PRO A 302 -7.29 24.88 11.14
C PRO A 302 -7.98 24.20 9.96
N LEU A 303 -7.87 24.75 8.74
CA LEU A 303 -8.45 24.14 7.53
C LEU A 303 -7.73 22.84 7.12
N ALA A 304 -6.43 22.73 7.39
CA ALA A 304 -5.64 21.55 7.06
C ALA A 304 -5.76 20.40 8.10
N ARG A 305 -6.33 20.66 9.29
CA ARG A 305 -6.30 19.73 10.43
C ARG A 305 -6.82 18.32 10.14
N GLY A 306 -7.89 18.20 9.35
CA GLY A 306 -8.45 16.89 8.97
C GLY A 306 -7.44 16.06 8.17
N ARG A 307 -6.82 16.68 7.15
CA ARG A 307 -5.75 16.05 6.37
C ARG A 307 -4.51 15.74 7.21
N MET A 308 -4.17 16.59 8.18
CA MET A 308 -3.05 16.34 9.09
C MET A 308 -3.31 15.12 10.00
N LEU A 309 -4.54 14.92 10.48
CA LEU A 309 -4.92 13.75 11.28
C LEU A 309 -4.94 12.47 10.46
N LEU A 310 -5.37 12.54 9.19
CA LEU A 310 -5.17 11.44 8.25
C LEU A 310 -3.66 11.13 8.09
N GLY A 311 -2.82 12.17 8.03
CA GLY A 311 -1.36 12.06 8.04
C GLY A 311 -0.81 11.30 9.24
N LEU A 312 -1.28 11.65 10.44
CA LEU A 312 -0.91 10.97 11.68
C LEU A 312 -1.38 9.50 11.67
N ASN A 313 -2.60 9.22 11.23
CA ASN A 313 -3.10 7.86 11.13
C ASN A 313 -2.23 7.01 10.19
N GLN A 314 -1.90 7.52 9.01
CA GLN A 314 -1.00 6.82 8.08
C GLN A 314 0.41 6.64 8.64
N THR A 315 0.91 7.59 9.42
CA THR A 315 2.21 7.50 10.11
C THR A 315 2.20 6.35 11.12
N ILE A 316 1.14 6.23 11.91
CA ILE A 316 0.94 5.11 12.84
C ILE A 316 0.94 3.79 12.10
N MET A 317 0.15 3.67 11.04
CA MET A 317 0.02 2.44 10.27
C MET A 317 1.34 2.03 9.60
N MET A 318 2.10 2.98 9.05
CA MET A 318 3.42 2.71 8.47
C MET A 318 4.43 2.30 9.54
N ALA A 319 4.43 2.95 10.70
CA ALA A 319 5.30 2.57 11.80
C ALA A 319 4.98 1.16 12.32
N LEU A 320 3.70 0.77 12.42
CA LEU A 320 3.30 -0.57 12.83
C LEU A 320 3.74 -1.65 11.84
N SER A 321 3.71 -1.34 10.54
CA SER A 321 4.22 -2.27 9.51
C SER A 321 5.71 -2.58 9.67
N MET A 322 6.46 -1.66 10.29
CA MET A 322 7.90 -1.80 10.53
C MET A 322 8.23 -2.60 11.79
N VAL A 323 7.26 -2.88 12.68
CA VAL A 323 7.50 -3.57 13.97
C VAL A 323 8.24 -4.89 13.82
N VAL A 324 7.86 -5.72 12.84
CA VAL A 324 8.52 -7.01 12.63
C VAL A 324 9.93 -6.82 12.07
N ILE A 325 10.16 -5.84 11.20
CA ILE A 325 11.50 -5.56 10.65
C ILE A 325 12.42 -5.00 11.74
N ALA A 326 11.92 -4.10 12.57
CA ALA A 326 12.60 -3.54 13.73
C ALA A 326 13.08 -4.65 14.69
N SER A 327 12.25 -5.67 14.90
CA SER A 327 12.57 -6.79 15.81
C SER A 327 13.72 -7.68 15.32
N ILE A 328 13.94 -7.80 14.01
CA ILE A 328 15.07 -8.55 13.44
C ILE A 328 16.42 -7.99 13.91
N ILE A 329 16.46 -6.72 14.34
CA ILE A 329 17.65 -6.02 14.81
C ILE A 329 17.58 -5.77 16.33
N GLY A 330 16.77 -6.54 17.05
CA GLY A 330 16.78 -6.52 18.50
C GLY A 330 16.06 -5.33 19.12
N ALA A 331 15.09 -4.73 18.43
CA ALA A 331 14.18 -3.76 19.04
C ALA A 331 13.20 -4.39 20.04
N GLY A 332 13.02 -5.72 19.99
CA GLY A 332 12.17 -6.46 20.92
C GLY A 332 10.70 -6.53 20.52
N GLY A 333 9.87 -7.02 21.46
CA GLY A 333 8.42 -6.91 21.40
C GLY A 333 7.70 -8.02 20.60
N LEU A 334 6.54 -7.69 20.04
CA LEU A 334 5.70 -8.63 19.29
C LEU A 334 6.39 -9.11 18.02
N GLY A 335 7.22 -8.26 17.41
CA GLY A 335 7.99 -8.61 16.23
C GLY A 335 8.90 -9.83 16.46
N ASP A 336 9.57 -9.91 17.61
CA ASP A 336 10.45 -11.06 17.94
C ASP A 336 9.68 -12.37 17.91
N ARG A 337 8.43 -12.36 18.42
CA ARG A 337 7.58 -13.54 18.46
C ARG A 337 7.14 -13.96 17.05
N VAL A 338 6.88 -13.00 16.16
CA VAL A 338 6.62 -13.27 14.74
C VAL A 338 7.86 -13.84 14.07
N PHE A 339 9.02 -13.20 14.24
CA PHE A 339 10.27 -13.61 13.61
C PHE A 339 10.74 -15.00 14.07
N ASN A 340 10.65 -15.28 15.38
CA ASN A 340 10.97 -16.58 15.94
C ASN A 340 10.00 -17.65 15.43
N GLY A 341 8.70 -17.36 15.35
CA GLY A 341 7.74 -18.31 14.78
C GLY A 341 7.97 -18.56 13.28
N LEU A 342 8.46 -17.57 12.52
CA LEU A 342 8.86 -17.76 11.13
C LEU A 342 10.09 -18.67 11.00
N THR A 343 11.16 -18.40 11.76
CA THR A 343 12.42 -19.17 11.69
C THR A 343 12.28 -20.60 12.24
N THR A 344 11.39 -20.81 13.21
CA THR A 344 11.08 -22.13 13.77
C THR A 344 9.88 -22.82 13.11
N GLN A 345 9.28 -22.21 12.08
CA GLN A 345 8.07 -22.69 11.41
C GLN A 345 6.87 -22.93 12.35
N ASN A 346 6.83 -22.24 13.50
CA ASN A 346 5.74 -22.31 14.46
C ASN A 346 4.66 -21.25 14.15
N VAL A 347 3.69 -21.65 13.33
CA VAL A 347 2.64 -20.77 12.81
C VAL A 347 1.78 -20.21 13.93
N GLY A 348 1.44 -21.03 14.93
CA GLY A 348 0.62 -20.68 16.07
C GLY A 348 1.22 -19.55 16.89
N ASN A 349 2.51 -19.61 17.21
CA ASN A 349 3.17 -18.55 17.99
C ASN A 349 3.25 -17.24 17.20
N ALA A 350 3.61 -17.30 15.92
CA ALA A 350 3.69 -16.11 15.09
C ALA A 350 2.32 -15.50 14.78
N LEU A 351 1.29 -16.32 14.53
CA LEU A 351 -0.07 -15.85 14.32
C LEU A 351 -0.63 -15.20 15.58
N THR A 352 -0.36 -15.78 16.76
CA THR A 352 -0.73 -15.17 18.04
C THR A 352 -0.16 -13.76 18.18
N ALA A 353 1.14 -13.59 17.89
CA ALA A 353 1.78 -12.27 17.90
C ALA A 353 1.22 -11.34 16.82
N GLY A 354 0.97 -11.87 15.63
CA GLY A 354 0.41 -11.14 14.50
C GLY A 354 -0.98 -10.59 14.77
N VAL A 355 -1.85 -11.38 15.40
CA VAL A 355 -3.18 -10.94 15.85
C VAL A 355 -3.04 -9.79 16.85
N CYS A 356 -2.10 -9.85 17.80
CA CYS A 356 -1.85 -8.75 18.73
C CYS A 356 -1.41 -7.47 18.00
N ILE A 357 -0.52 -7.57 17.00
CA ILE A 357 -0.10 -6.41 16.19
C ILE A 357 -1.30 -5.79 15.45
N VAL A 358 -2.15 -6.63 14.83
CA VAL A 358 -3.37 -6.17 14.14
C VAL A 358 -4.34 -5.51 15.10
N LEU A 359 -4.55 -6.06 16.29
CA LEU A 359 -5.45 -5.47 17.28
C LEU A 359 -4.95 -4.09 17.75
N ILE A 360 -3.64 -3.95 18.00
CA ILE A 360 -3.03 -2.64 18.29
C ILE A 360 -3.27 -1.67 17.13
N ALA A 361 -3.09 -2.13 15.89
CA ALA A 361 -3.35 -1.32 14.70
C ALA A 361 -4.82 -0.86 14.61
N VAL A 362 -5.77 -1.77 14.80
CA VAL A 362 -7.20 -1.48 14.77
C VAL A 362 -7.60 -0.52 15.89
N TRP A 363 -7.04 -0.69 17.09
CA TRP A 363 -7.28 0.23 18.20
C TRP A 363 -6.74 1.64 17.88
N LEU A 364 -5.50 1.76 17.42
CA LEU A 364 -4.91 3.06 17.09
C LEU A 364 -5.60 3.74 15.90
N ASP A 365 -5.97 2.96 14.87
CA ASP A 365 -6.71 3.47 13.70
C ASP A 365 -8.09 3.98 14.11
N ARG A 366 -8.87 3.19 14.87
CA ARG A 366 -10.21 3.61 15.31
C ARG A 366 -10.18 4.82 16.24
N THR A 367 -9.19 4.90 17.12
CA THR A 367 -9.05 6.05 18.03
C THR A 367 -8.64 7.32 17.28
N THR A 368 -7.71 7.22 16.34
CA THR A 368 -7.26 8.37 15.52
C THR A 368 -8.35 8.83 14.55
N ALA A 369 -9.07 7.89 13.91
CA ALA A 369 -10.19 8.20 13.02
C ALA A 369 -11.33 8.89 13.76
N ALA A 370 -11.71 8.40 14.96
CA ALA A 370 -12.75 9.02 15.76
C ALA A 370 -12.40 10.46 16.20
N ALA A 371 -11.11 10.72 16.47
CA ALA A 371 -10.63 12.08 16.74
C ALA A 371 -10.71 12.98 15.48
N GLY A 372 -10.42 12.43 14.30
CA GLY A 372 -10.53 13.11 13.00
C GLY A 372 -11.95 13.53 12.65
N ASP A 373 -12.89 12.58 12.67
CA ASP A 373 -14.30 12.83 12.33
C ASP A 373 -14.93 13.93 13.20
N ARG A 374 -14.56 13.99 14.47
CA ARG A 374 -15.03 15.02 15.41
C ARG A 374 -14.62 16.42 15.00
N LEU A 375 -13.44 16.56 14.41
CA LEU A 375 -12.91 17.86 13.96
C LEU A 375 -13.49 18.28 12.61
N GLU A 376 -13.95 17.34 11.78
CA GLU A 376 -14.60 17.65 10.50
C GLU A 376 -16.09 17.94 10.65
N HIS A 377 -16.79 17.30 11.61
CA HIS A 377 -18.22 17.48 11.83
C HIS A 377 -18.57 17.85 13.29
N PRO A 378 -18.32 19.10 13.73
CA PRO A 378 -18.61 19.54 15.10
C PRO A 378 -20.10 19.46 15.46
N GLU A 379 -20.98 19.71 14.48
CA GLU A 379 -22.43 19.79 14.66
C GLU A 379 -23.07 18.41 14.90
N ALA A 380 -22.58 17.37 14.22
CA ALA A 380 -23.05 15.99 14.40
C ALA A 380 -22.72 15.44 15.80
N ALA A 381 -21.63 15.90 16.42
CA ALA A 381 -21.26 15.53 17.79
C ALA A 381 -22.10 16.24 18.87
N ALA A 382 -22.79 17.34 18.52
CA ALA A 382 -23.58 18.12 19.46
C ALA A 382 -24.99 17.56 19.69
N GLY A 383 -25.54 16.81 18.73
CA GLY A 383 -26.96 16.38 18.72
C GLY A 383 -27.35 15.22 19.64
N ASP A 384 -26.39 14.41 20.11
CA ASP A 384 -26.66 13.07 20.68
C ASP A 384 -26.55 13.00 22.23
N THR A 385 -26.76 14.11 22.96
CA THR A 385 -26.35 14.18 24.39
C THR A 385 -27.39 14.73 25.39
N PRO A 386 -27.37 14.26 26.66
CA PRO A 386 -28.26 14.73 27.70
C PRO A 386 -27.93 16.18 28.11
N ARG A 387 -28.97 17.02 28.22
CA ARG A 387 -28.86 18.40 28.70
C ARG A 387 -28.60 18.41 30.22
N GLY A 388 -27.35 18.68 30.67
CA GLY A 388 -26.99 18.77 32.09
C GLY A 388 -25.55 19.22 32.37
N SER A 389 -25.24 19.58 33.64
CA SER A 389 -23.87 19.93 34.10
C SER A 389 -22.87 18.78 33.90
N LEU A 390 -23.34 17.53 34.09
CA LEU A 390 -22.57 16.30 33.83
C LEU A 390 -22.15 16.20 32.35
N GLY A 391 -23.04 16.58 31.41
CA GLY A 391 -22.75 16.59 29.98
C GLY A 391 -21.70 17.62 29.55
N ARG A 392 -21.50 18.69 30.34
CA ARG A 392 -20.41 19.66 30.12
C ARG A 392 -19.06 19.16 30.66
N LEU A 393 -19.05 18.45 31.79
CA LEU A 393 -17.84 17.83 32.33
C LEU A 393 -17.34 16.68 31.44
N LEU A 394 -18.27 15.94 30.82
CA LEU A 394 -17.99 14.88 29.85
C LEU A 394 -17.57 15.41 28.46
N ARG A 395 -17.41 16.74 28.29
CA ARG A 395 -17.00 17.38 27.03
C ARG A 395 -15.66 18.12 27.17
N GLY A 396 -14.94 18.21 26.07
CA GLY A 396 -13.74 19.06 25.95
C GLY A 396 -12.60 18.65 26.91
N PRO A 397 -11.89 19.60 27.54
CA PRO A 397 -10.78 19.29 28.45
C PRO A 397 -11.22 18.49 29.70
N GLY A 398 -12.51 18.57 30.08
CA GLY A 398 -13.08 17.80 31.20
C GLY A 398 -13.08 16.29 30.96
N ALA A 399 -13.35 15.85 29.73
CA ALA A 399 -13.24 14.43 29.37
C ALA A 399 -11.80 13.91 29.45
N GLY A 400 -10.82 14.75 29.09
CA GLY A 400 -9.40 14.43 29.24
C GLY A 400 -8.97 14.34 30.70
N LEU A 401 -9.44 15.24 31.56
CA LEU A 401 -9.19 15.20 33.00
C LEU A 401 -9.84 13.98 33.67
N LEU A 402 -11.06 13.61 33.26
CA LEU A 402 -11.73 12.39 33.74
C LEU A 402 -11.01 11.12 33.26
N ALA A 403 -10.53 11.11 32.02
CA ALA A 403 -9.71 10.02 31.51
C ALA A 403 -8.42 9.87 32.34
N LEU A 404 -7.73 10.99 32.60
CA LEU A 404 -6.50 11.01 33.38
C LEU A 404 -6.75 10.56 34.83
N ALA A 405 -7.82 11.04 35.46
CA ALA A 405 -8.22 10.62 36.80
C ALA A 405 -8.59 9.12 36.85
N GLY A 406 -9.26 8.59 35.83
CA GLY A 406 -9.58 7.17 35.72
C GLY A 406 -8.36 6.28 35.50
N VAL A 407 -7.35 6.75 34.77
CA VAL A 407 -6.04 6.08 34.67
C VAL A 407 -5.35 6.04 36.02
N LEU A 408 -5.33 7.17 36.73
CA LEU A 408 -4.73 7.28 38.05
C LEU A 408 -5.44 6.37 39.05
N LEU A 409 -6.77 6.31 39.01
CA LEU A 409 -7.57 5.41 39.83
C LEU A 409 -7.29 3.93 39.48
N GLY A 410 -7.25 3.58 38.19
CA GLY A 410 -6.94 2.22 37.74
C GLY A 410 -5.54 1.76 38.16
N TRP A 411 -4.57 2.67 38.10
CA TRP A 411 -3.21 2.44 38.60
C TRP A 411 -3.20 2.22 40.13
N ILE A 412 -3.84 3.10 40.89
CA ILE A 412 -3.94 2.99 42.35
C ILE A 412 -4.61 1.66 42.74
N VAL A 413 -5.74 1.32 42.12
CA VAL A 413 -6.48 0.08 42.40
C VAL A 413 -5.65 -1.15 42.05
N GLY A 414 -5.03 -1.20 40.87
CA GLY A 414 -4.20 -2.34 40.48
C GLY A 414 -3.02 -2.55 41.43
N ARG A 415 -2.38 -1.46 41.86
CA ARG A 415 -1.19 -1.52 42.71
C ARG A 415 -1.50 -1.79 44.18
N LEU A 416 -2.54 -1.17 44.75
CA LEU A 416 -2.87 -1.28 46.18
C LEU A 416 -3.84 -2.42 46.52
N ALA A 417 -4.79 -2.74 45.62
CA ALA A 417 -5.84 -3.71 45.93
C ALA A 417 -5.56 -5.12 45.42
N LEU A 418 -4.78 -5.27 44.34
CA LEU A 418 -4.59 -6.56 43.66
C LEU A 418 -3.13 -7.03 43.58
N GLY A 419 -2.15 -6.14 43.74
CA GLY A 419 -0.72 -6.50 43.68
C GLY A 419 -0.25 -7.03 42.32
N TRP A 420 -1.03 -6.82 41.26
CA TRP A 420 -0.77 -7.35 39.92
C TRP A 420 -0.10 -6.29 39.04
N GLY A 421 1.21 -6.40 38.83
CA GLY A 421 1.94 -5.65 37.79
C GLY A 421 1.75 -6.26 36.41
N ASP A 422 1.90 -7.58 36.33
CA ASP A 422 1.76 -8.36 35.10
C ASP A 422 0.34 -8.93 34.91
N TRP A 423 0.03 -9.30 33.67
CA TRP A 423 -1.17 -10.08 33.36
C TRP A 423 -1.15 -11.44 34.07
N PRO A 424 -2.23 -11.88 34.74
CA PRO A 424 -2.27 -13.17 35.43
C PRO A 424 -2.02 -14.34 34.48
N ARG A 425 -0.99 -15.15 34.76
CA ARG A 425 -0.62 -16.30 33.92
C ARG A 425 -1.74 -17.35 33.83
N GLU A 426 -2.53 -17.49 34.88
CA GLU A 426 -3.67 -18.42 34.94
C GLU A 426 -4.80 -18.06 33.97
N TRP A 427 -4.90 -16.78 33.57
CA TRP A 427 -5.90 -16.31 32.62
C TRP A 427 -5.45 -16.45 31.16
N THR A 428 -4.21 -16.91 30.94
CA THR A 428 -3.69 -17.02 29.58
C THR A 428 -4.22 -18.26 28.87
N VAL A 429 -4.70 -18.06 27.65
CA VAL A 429 -5.23 -19.06 26.73
C VAL A 429 -4.24 -19.21 25.58
N THR A 430 -3.63 -20.39 25.48
CA THR A 430 -2.66 -20.68 24.41
C THR A 430 -3.38 -21.16 23.15
N ILE A 431 -3.57 -20.28 22.18
CA ILE A 431 -4.16 -20.65 20.87
C ILE A 431 -3.14 -21.27 19.90
N SER A 432 -1.84 -21.23 20.21
CA SER A 432 -0.82 -21.69 19.28
C SER A 432 -0.92 -23.19 18.98
N ARG A 433 -1.30 -24.01 19.97
CA ARG A 433 -1.53 -25.47 19.78
C ARG A 433 -2.64 -25.76 18.77
N PRO A 434 -3.91 -25.32 18.97
CA PRO A 434 -4.97 -25.61 18.00
C PRO A 434 -4.69 -24.99 16.63
N VAL A 435 -4.03 -23.82 16.57
CA VAL A 435 -3.61 -23.23 15.30
C VAL A 435 -2.58 -24.11 14.59
N ASN A 436 -1.54 -24.58 15.30
CA ASN A 436 -0.54 -25.47 14.71
C ASN A 436 -1.18 -26.77 14.21
N THR A 437 -2.02 -27.41 15.02
CA THR A 437 -2.75 -28.62 14.60
C THR A 437 -3.61 -28.38 13.36
N ALA A 438 -4.29 -27.23 13.27
CA ALA A 438 -5.06 -26.88 12.09
C ALA A 438 -4.15 -26.66 10.87
N VAL A 439 -3.01 -26.00 11.04
CA VAL A 439 -2.05 -25.79 9.95
C VAL A 439 -1.44 -27.11 9.50
N ASP A 440 -1.01 -27.96 10.42
CA ASP A 440 -0.48 -29.29 10.13
C ASP A 440 -1.50 -30.10 9.33
N TRP A 441 -2.77 -30.08 9.74
CA TRP A 441 -3.85 -30.71 8.97
C TRP A 441 -4.01 -30.14 7.54
N ILE A 442 -3.92 -28.82 7.37
CA ILE A 442 -3.98 -28.19 6.03
C ILE A 442 -2.76 -28.64 5.21
N VAL A 443 -1.56 -28.65 5.79
CA VAL A 443 -0.33 -29.07 5.10
C VAL A 443 -0.38 -30.54 4.72
N ASP A 444 -0.84 -31.41 5.61
CA ASP A 444 -0.97 -32.85 5.33
C ASP A 444 -2.02 -33.11 4.23
N THR A 445 -3.12 -32.36 4.26
CA THR A 445 -4.23 -32.53 3.29
C THR A 445 -3.89 -31.94 1.92
N PHE A 446 -3.39 -30.70 1.88
CA PHE A 446 -3.18 -29.96 0.63
C PHE A 446 -1.75 -30.00 0.12
N GLY A 447 -0.77 -30.31 0.98
CA GLY A 447 0.66 -30.34 0.65
C GLY A 447 1.03 -31.46 -0.31
N SER A 448 0.55 -32.68 -0.03
CA SER A 448 0.76 -33.88 -0.86
C SER A 448 -0.55 -34.49 -1.39
N GLY A 449 -1.69 -34.18 -0.75
CA GLY A 449 -2.88 -35.02 -0.70
C GLY A 449 -4.06 -34.64 -1.58
N VAL A 450 -3.86 -34.18 -2.82
CA VAL A 450 -4.97 -34.17 -3.79
C VAL A 450 -4.76 -35.30 -4.81
N PRO A 451 -5.46 -36.45 -4.66
CA PRO A 451 -5.40 -37.51 -5.66
C PRO A 451 -5.71 -36.94 -7.04
N VAL A 452 -4.90 -37.29 -8.04
CA VAL A 452 -4.99 -36.85 -9.45
C VAL A 452 -4.50 -35.42 -9.74
N LEU A 453 -4.69 -34.43 -8.86
CA LEU A 453 -4.30 -33.03 -9.13
C LEU A 453 -2.91 -32.64 -8.59
N GLY A 454 -2.34 -33.42 -7.67
CA GLY A 454 -1.09 -33.10 -6.98
C GLY A 454 -1.29 -32.02 -5.90
N GLY A 455 -0.57 -32.11 -4.79
CA GLY A 455 -0.63 -31.13 -3.71
C GLY A 455 0.12 -29.83 -4.03
N THR A 456 0.10 -28.86 -3.12
CA THR A 456 0.73 -27.54 -3.29
C THR A 456 2.22 -27.63 -3.59
N LEU A 457 2.92 -28.66 -3.12
CA LEU A 457 4.33 -28.91 -3.44
C LEU A 457 4.53 -29.30 -4.91
N THR A 458 3.69 -30.18 -5.46
CA THR A 458 3.73 -30.55 -6.88
C THR A 458 3.38 -29.37 -7.77
N TRP A 459 2.41 -28.55 -7.37
CA TRP A 459 2.09 -27.30 -8.06
C TRP A 459 3.24 -26.30 -7.98
N ALA A 460 3.95 -26.20 -6.86
CA ALA A 460 5.13 -25.35 -6.71
C ALA A 460 6.25 -25.77 -7.67
N GLU A 461 6.54 -27.07 -7.71
CA GLU A 461 7.54 -27.63 -8.60
C GLU A 461 7.17 -27.39 -10.07
N ASN A 462 5.94 -27.72 -10.45
CA ASN A 462 5.44 -27.50 -11.80
C ASN A 462 5.43 -26.01 -12.19
N PHE A 463 4.99 -25.11 -11.31
CA PHE A 463 5.06 -23.68 -11.59
C PHE A 463 6.52 -23.22 -11.77
N THR A 464 7.44 -23.77 -10.98
CA THR A 464 8.87 -23.48 -11.14
C THR A 464 9.39 -23.95 -12.49
N LEU A 465 9.09 -25.19 -12.88
CA LEU A 465 9.61 -25.81 -14.10
C LEU A 465 8.96 -25.26 -15.37
N TRP A 466 7.65 -25.00 -15.36
CA TRP A 466 6.88 -24.64 -16.55
C TRP A 466 6.65 -23.14 -16.72
N VAL A 467 6.73 -22.34 -15.65
CA VAL A 467 6.48 -20.90 -15.71
C VAL A 467 7.73 -20.11 -15.35
N LEU A 468 8.30 -20.35 -14.15
CA LEU A 468 9.36 -19.49 -13.63
C LEU A 468 10.71 -19.71 -14.33
N ASN A 469 11.16 -20.95 -14.49
CA ASN A 469 12.43 -21.27 -15.15
C ASN A 469 12.42 -20.83 -16.62
N PRO A 470 11.41 -21.15 -17.44
CA PRO A 470 11.39 -20.71 -18.84
C PRO A 470 11.37 -19.18 -18.97
N LEU A 471 10.63 -18.49 -18.09
CA LEU A 471 10.62 -17.02 -18.06
C LEU A 471 12.00 -16.46 -17.69
N ARG A 472 12.65 -17.00 -16.66
CA ARG A 472 14.00 -16.61 -16.25
C ARG A 472 15.01 -16.89 -17.36
N ASP A 473 14.98 -18.07 -17.94
CA ASP A 473 15.94 -18.53 -18.92
C ASP A 473 15.77 -17.74 -20.24
N ALA A 474 14.54 -17.37 -20.59
CA ALA A 474 14.27 -16.43 -21.69
C ALA A 474 14.87 -15.04 -21.43
N LEU A 475 14.75 -14.51 -20.20
CA LEU A 475 15.40 -13.25 -19.83
C LEU A 475 16.93 -13.36 -19.87
N TYR A 476 17.50 -14.47 -19.42
CA TYR A 476 18.94 -14.71 -19.44
C TYR A 476 19.49 -14.91 -20.85
N ALA A 477 18.73 -15.53 -21.74
CA ALA A 477 19.11 -15.72 -23.15
C ALA A 477 19.02 -14.41 -23.94
N THR A 478 18.27 -13.42 -23.45
CA THR A 478 18.12 -12.14 -24.14
C THR A 478 19.33 -11.24 -23.86
N PRO A 479 20.04 -10.75 -24.90
CA PRO A 479 21.21 -9.91 -24.71
C PRO A 479 20.88 -8.61 -23.98
N TRP A 480 21.81 -8.13 -23.14
CA TRP A 480 21.59 -6.95 -22.31
C TRP A 480 21.05 -5.74 -23.09
N TRP A 481 21.58 -5.47 -24.29
CA TRP A 481 21.16 -4.36 -25.14
C TRP A 481 19.74 -4.56 -25.69
N ALA A 482 19.34 -5.81 -25.95
CA ALA A 482 18.00 -6.14 -26.39
C ALA A 482 16.99 -5.97 -25.26
N VAL A 483 17.35 -6.35 -24.03
CA VAL A 483 16.51 -6.09 -22.84
C VAL A 483 16.32 -4.58 -22.64
N LEU A 484 17.38 -3.79 -22.74
CA LEU A 484 17.28 -2.32 -22.67
C LEU A 484 16.37 -1.76 -23.77
N LEU A 485 16.48 -2.27 -25.00
CA LEU A 485 15.64 -1.83 -26.12
C LEU A 485 14.16 -2.13 -25.85
N VAL A 486 13.84 -3.35 -25.43
CA VAL A 486 12.46 -3.76 -25.12
C VAL A 486 11.90 -2.89 -23.99
N VAL A 487 12.66 -2.69 -22.91
CA VAL A 487 12.26 -1.83 -21.79
C VAL A 487 12.09 -0.38 -22.23
N GLY A 488 12.99 0.14 -23.06
CA GLY A 488 12.91 1.51 -23.60
C GLY A 488 11.66 1.72 -24.44
N VAL A 489 11.31 0.75 -25.30
CA VAL A 489 10.10 0.79 -26.11
C VAL A 489 8.85 0.69 -25.22
N LEU A 490 8.82 -0.22 -24.25
CA LEU A 490 7.72 -0.32 -23.28
C LEU A 490 7.53 0.98 -22.49
N GLY A 491 8.62 1.58 -21.99
CA GLY A 491 8.58 2.85 -21.27
C GLY A 491 8.12 4.03 -22.13
N TRP A 492 8.48 4.02 -23.42
CA TRP A 492 8.02 5.03 -24.37
C TRP A 492 6.53 4.88 -24.71
N LEU A 493 6.05 3.63 -24.81
CA LEU A 493 4.64 3.32 -25.07
C LEU A 493 3.74 3.61 -23.87
N ALA A 494 4.22 3.33 -22.66
CA ALA A 494 3.50 3.63 -21.43
C ALA A 494 3.45 5.14 -21.18
N GLY A 495 4.55 5.85 -21.40
CA GLY A 495 4.65 7.25 -21.03
C GLY A 495 5.19 8.17 -22.12
N ARG A 496 6.20 8.95 -21.74
CA ARG A 496 6.95 9.85 -22.62
C ARG A 496 8.38 9.35 -22.73
N TRP A 497 9.19 9.96 -23.60
CA TRP A 497 10.62 9.64 -23.72
C TRP A 497 11.38 9.66 -22.38
N ARG A 498 10.96 10.51 -21.43
CA ARG A 498 11.54 10.52 -20.07
C ARG A 498 11.29 9.21 -19.31
N SER A 499 10.12 8.59 -19.47
CA SER A 499 9.80 7.30 -18.85
C SER A 499 10.68 6.19 -19.42
N ALA A 500 10.87 6.18 -20.75
CA ALA A 500 11.80 5.28 -21.42
C ALA A 500 13.24 5.46 -20.90
N LEU A 501 13.72 6.71 -20.85
CA LEU A 501 15.06 7.01 -20.36
C LEU A 501 15.25 6.59 -18.91
N THR A 502 14.28 6.84 -18.04
CA THR A 502 14.36 6.40 -16.64
C THR A 502 14.34 4.88 -16.50
N ALA A 503 13.53 4.17 -17.30
CA ALA A 503 13.46 2.71 -17.22
C ALA A 503 14.77 2.06 -17.72
N VAL A 504 15.28 2.53 -18.86
CA VAL A 504 16.57 2.09 -19.42
C VAL A 504 17.72 2.46 -18.48
N GLY A 505 17.71 3.69 -17.95
CA GLY A 505 18.71 4.17 -17.00
C GLY A 505 18.75 3.34 -15.72
N SER A 506 17.59 3.02 -15.13
CA SER A 506 17.51 2.14 -13.97
C SER A 506 18.10 0.75 -14.24
N LEU A 507 17.80 0.16 -15.41
CA LEU A 507 18.33 -1.15 -15.76
C LEU A 507 19.83 -1.10 -16.09
N ALA A 508 20.31 -0.01 -16.70
CA ALA A 508 21.73 0.21 -16.92
C ALA A 508 22.49 0.36 -15.60
N VAL A 509 21.96 1.10 -14.62
CA VAL A 509 22.56 1.20 -13.27
C VAL A 509 22.71 -0.16 -12.62
N ILE A 510 21.71 -1.04 -12.75
CA ILE A 510 21.81 -2.43 -12.26
C ILE A 510 22.97 -3.19 -12.91
N GLY A 511 23.13 -3.04 -14.24
CA GLY A 511 24.25 -3.62 -14.98
C GLY A 511 25.59 -3.08 -14.50
N LEU A 512 25.69 -1.76 -14.35
CA LEU A 512 26.87 -1.08 -13.81
C LEU A 512 27.20 -1.53 -12.37
N LEU A 513 26.22 -1.92 -11.55
CA LEU A 513 26.48 -2.47 -10.22
C LEU A 513 26.96 -3.94 -10.23
N GLY A 514 27.07 -4.58 -11.39
CA GLY A 514 27.44 -6.00 -11.51
C GLY A 514 26.34 -6.97 -11.04
N LEU A 515 25.09 -6.48 -10.91
CA LEU A 515 23.97 -7.26 -10.36
C LEU A 515 22.97 -7.72 -11.43
N TRP A 516 23.38 -7.75 -12.69
CA TRP A 516 22.52 -8.05 -13.84
C TRP A 516 21.75 -9.38 -13.69
N THR A 517 22.47 -10.49 -13.53
CA THR A 517 21.88 -11.83 -13.45
C THR A 517 20.95 -11.99 -12.25
N LYS A 518 21.35 -11.48 -11.07
CA LYS A 518 20.51 -11.49 -9.87
C LYS A 518 19.25 -10.66 -10.07
N SER A 519 19.35 -9.53 -10.75
CA SER A 519 18.22 -8.64 -11.02
C SER A 519 17.24 -9.24 -12.03
N LEU A 520 17.71 -9.90 -13.08
CA LEU A 520 16.85 -10.62 -14.03
C LEU A 520 16.14 -11.81 -13.36
N ASN A 521 16.80 -12.50 -12.42
CA ASN A 521 16.16 -13.54 -11.60
C ASN A 521 15.07 -12.96 -10.70
N THR A 522 15.33 -11.83 -10.03
CA THR A 522 14.31 -11.14 -9.24
C THR A 522 13.16 -10.66 -10.13
N LEU A 523 13.46 -10.11 -11.31
CA LEU A 523 12.47 -9.64 -12.26
C LEU A 523 11.56 -10.78 -12.74
N SER A 524 12.09 -11.98 -13.01
CA SER A 524 11.27 -13.13 -13.41
C SER A 524 10.30 -13.55 -12.31
N GLN A 525 10.73 -13.55 -11.04
CA GLN A 525 9.87 -13.83 -9.89
C GLN A 525 8.78 -12.78 -9.73
N VAL A 526 9.13 -11.49 -9.88
CA VAL A 526 8.18 -10.37 -9.79
C VAL A 526 7.15 -10.42 -10.91
N ILE A 527 7.56 -10.69 -12.15
CA ILE A 527 6.64 -10.83 -13.29
C ILE A 527 5.69 -12.02 -13.08
N ALA A 528 6.22 -13.17 -12.64
CA ALA A 528 5.41 -14.35 -12.35
C ALA A 528 4.37 -14.09 -11.25
N ALA A 529 4.80 -13.48 -10.13
CA ALA A 529 3.91 -13.09 -9.04
C ALA A 529 2.85 -12.09 -9.51
N LEU A 530 3.24 -11.04 -10.23
CA LEU A 530 2.34 -10.02 -10.74
C LEU A 530 1.29 -10.61 -11.69
N LEU A 531 1.69 -11.53 -12.57
CA LEU A 531 0.77 -12.20 -13.49
C LEU A 531 -0.30 -12.97 -12.73
N VAL A 532 0.09 -13.77 -11.72
CA VAL A 532 -0.85 -14.52 -10.89
C VAL A 532 -1.75 -13.56 -10.10
N THR A 533 -1.20 -12.54 -9.46
CA THR A 533 -1.95 -11.53 -8.71
C THR A 533 -2.97 -10.80 -9.59
N LEU A 534 -2.60 -10.41 -10.81
CA LEU A 534 -3.51 -9.70 -11.71
C LEU A 534 -4.59 -10.60 -12.26
N LEU A 535 -4.26 -11.83 -12.66
CA LEU A 535 -5.25 -12.80 -13.13
C LEU A 535 -6.30 -13.08 -12.06
N LEU A 536 -5.86 -13.44 -10.85
CA LEU A 536 -6.77 -13.72 -9.73
C LEU A 536 -7.47 -12.47 -9.24
N GLY A 537 -6.74 -11.37 -9.04
CA GLY A 537 -7.25 -10.15 -8.45
C GLY A 537 -8.26 -9.44 -9.34
N VAL A 538 -8.01 -9.38 -10.65
CA VAL A 538 -8.97 -8.80 -11.61
C VAL A 538 -10.19 -9.70 -11.74
N ALA A 539 -10.03 -11.02 -11.85
CA ALA A 539 -11.16 -11.95 -11.95
C ALA A 539 -12.08 -11.88 -10.73
N ILE A 540 -11.51 -11.98 -9.52
CA ILE A 540 -12.25 -11.90 -8.27
C ILE A 540 -12.86 -10.49 -8.09
N GLY A 541 -12.12 -9.43 -8.45
CA GLY A 541 -12.62 -8.05 -8.37
C GLY A 541 -13.81 -7.79 -9.30
N VAL A 542 -13.77 -8.28 -10.53
CA VAL A 542 -14.89 -8.21 -11.47
C VAL A 542 -16.10 -9.00 -10.94
N LEU A 543 -15.86 -10.18 -10.36
CA LEU A 543 -16.92 -10.99 -9.76
C LEU A 543 -17.58 -10.28 -8.56
N ALA A 544 -16.78 -9.70 -7.67
CA ALA A 544 -17.26 -8.92 -6.52
C ALA A 544 -17.98 -7.62 -6.95
N ALA A 545 -17.54 -6.99 -8.04
CA ALA A 545 -18.22 -5.81 -8.59
C ALA A 545 -19.66 -6.14 -8.99
N ARG A 546 -19.87 -7.31 -9.59
CA ARG A 546 -21.16 -7.77 -10.12
C ARG A 546 -22.07 -8.41 -9.06
N ASN A 547 -21.50 -9.10 -8.07
CA ASN A 547 -22.26 -9.79 -7.03
C ASN A 547 -22.03 -9.17 -5.64
N ARG A 548 -23.05 -8.46 -5.13
CA ARG A 548 -23.04 -7.84 -3.80
C ARG A 548 -22.82 -8.85 -2.67
N LEU A 549 -23.27 -10.09 -2.81
CA LEU A 549 -23.03 -11.14 -1.80
C LEU A 549 -21.55 -11.53 -1.76
N VAL A 550 -20.93 -11.74 -2.93
CA VAL A 550 -19.50 -12.06 -3.04
C VAL A 550 -18.65 -10.95 -2.41
N GLU A 551 -18.93 -9.68 -2.73
CA GLU A 551 -18.21 -8.56 -2.10
C GLU A 551 -18.40 -8.53 -0.57
N ARG A 552 -19.63 -8.71 -0.08
CA ARG A 552 -19.92 -8.72 1.37
C ARG A 552 -19.18 -9.84 2.09
N LEU A 553 -19.07 -11.02 1.48
CA LEU A 553 -18.34 -12.16 2.05
C LEU A 553 -16.82 -11.98 1.96
N LEU A 554 -16.30 -11.40 0.88
CA LEU A 554 -14.85 -11.20 0.70
C LEU A 554 -14.30 -10.06 1.56
N ARG A 555 -15.07 -8.98 1.76
CA ARG A 555 -14.58 -7.75 2.39
C ARG A 555 -13.84 -7.97 3.72
N PRO A 556 -14.37 -8.75 4.70
CA PRO A 556 -13.66 -9.00 5.96
C PRO A 556 -12.31 -9.70 5.76
N TRP A 557 -12.23 -10.68 4.86
CA TRP A 557 -10.98 -11.38 4.56
C TRP A 557 -9.96 -10.45 3.90
N LEU A 558 -10.40 -9.62 2.95
CA LEU A 558 -9.55 -8.62 2.32
C LEU A 558 -9.06 -7.57 3.32
N ASP A 559 -9.86 -7.20 4.33
CA ASP A 559 -9.43 -6.28 5.41
C ASP A 559 -8.36 -6.93 6.28
N VAL A 560 -8.53 -8.21 6.66
CA VAL A 560 -7.54 -8.96 7.45
C VAL A 560 -6.24 -9.10 6.66
N MET A 561 -6.31 -9.48 5.38
CA MET A 561 -5.16 -9.61 4.48
C MET A 561 -4.47 -8.28 4.13
N GLN A 562 -5.05 -7.12 4.48
CA GLN A 562 -4.39 -5.82 4.31
C GLN A 562 -3.79 -5.29 5.60
N THR A 563 -4.26 -5.79 6.74
CA THR A 563 -3.87 -5.30 8.06
C THR A 563 -2.82 -6.19 8.72
N MET A 564 -2.74 -7.48 8.38
CA MET A 564 -1.67 -8.34 8.92
C MET A 564 -0.30 -7.94 8.33
N PRO A 565 0.74 -7.83 9.19
CA PRO A 565 2.12 -7.71 8.76
C PRO A 565 2.56 -8.75 7.73
N GLN A 566 3.40 -8.34 6.79
CA GLN A 566 3.84 -9.17 5.66
C GLN A 566 4.49 -10.51 6.07
N PHE A 567 5.19 -10.54 7.20
CA PHE A 567 5.88 -11.73 7.72
C PHE A 567 4.93 -12.84 8.16
N ILE A 568 3.70 -12.49 8.55
CA ILE A 568 2.72 -13.48 8.99
C ILE A 568 2.27 -14.32 7.79
N TYR A 569 2.17 -13.74 6.58
CA TYR A 569 1.81 -14.50 5.38
C TYR A 569 2.87 -15.51 4.98
N LEU A 570 4.15 -15.23 5.25
CA LEU A 570 5.24 -16.13 4.87
C LEU A 570 5.10 -17.49 5.52
N ILE A 571 4.62 -17.57 6.75
CA ILE A 571 4.66 -18.79 7.55
C ILE A 571 3.75 -19.90 6.99
N PRO A 572 2.42 -19.68 6.82
CA PRO A 572 1.56 -20.69 6.20
C PRO A 572 1.97 -20.95 4.73
N VAL A 573 2.55 -19.96 4.05
CA VAL A 573 3.03 -20.13 2.68
C VAL A 573 4.25 -21.06 2.62
N ILE A 574 5.22 -20.91 3.53
CA ILE A 574 6.35 -21.84 3.64
C ILE A 574 5.86 -23.23 4.02
N ALA A 575 4.90 -23.31 4.94
CA ALA A 575 4.34 -24.59 5.37
C ALA A 575 3.69 -25.35 4.19
N LEU A 576 3.01 -24.63 3.28
CA LEU A 576 2.33 -25.23 2.11
C LEU A 576 3.22 -25.44 0.88
N PHE A 577 4.11 -24.50 0.58
CA PHE A 577 4.90 -24.50 -0.67
C PHE A 577 6.38 -24.86 -0.46
N GLY A 578 6.80 -25.07 0.79
CA GLY A 578 8.20 -25.27 1.15
C GLY A 578 9.03 -23.98 1.11
N VAL A 579 10.24 -24.03 1.63
CA VAL A 579 11.21 -22.93 1.56
C VAL A 579 11.69 -22.77 0.12
N GLY A 580 11.65 -21.56 -0.44
CA GLY A 580 12.13 -21.31 -1.80
C GLY A 580 11.44 -20.16 -2.54
N ARG A 581 11.72 -20.08 -3.85
CA ARG A 581 11.17 -19.07 -4.77
C ARG A 581 9.64 -19.06 -4.83
N ILE A 582 9.01 -20.22 -4.77
CA ILE A 582 7.54 -20.30 -4.83
C ILE A 582 6.89 -19.78 -3.57
N ALA A 583 7.45 -20.05 -2.39
CA ALA A 583 6.93 -19.44 -1.17
C ALA A 583 7.07 -17.92 -1.19
N ALA A 584 8.19 -17.39 -1.70
CA ALA A 584 8.34 -15.94 -1.88
C ALA A 584 7.28 -15.36 -2.83
N ILE A 585 7.05 -16.00 -3.99
CA ILE A 585 6.03 -15.61 -4.96
C ILE A 585 4.62 -15.71 -4.35
N GLY A 586 4.30 -16.80 -3.67
CA GLY A 586 3.00 -17.03 -3.05
C GLY A 586 2.69 -16.00 -1.96
N ALA A 587 3.66 -15.64 -1.14
CA ALA A 587 3.53 -14.60 -0.13
C ALA A 587 3.31 -13.22 -0.78
N ALA A 588 4.06 -12.90 -1.85
CA ALA A 588 3.86 -11.67 -2.61
C ALA A 588 2.46 -11.60 -3.25
N VAL A 589 1.97 -12.72 -3.78
CA VAL A 589 0.61 -12.82 -4.34
C VAL A 589 -0.42 -12.54 -3.25
N ILE A 590 -0.36 -13.24 -2.13
CA ILE A 590 -1.30 -13.08 -1.01
C ILE A 590 -1.31 -11.65 -0.47
N TYR A 591 -0.15 -11.01 -0.37
CA TYR A 591 -0.03 -9.64 0.11
C TYR A 591 -0.60 -8.61 -0.88
N ALA A 592 -0.36 -8.79 -2.19
CA ALA A 592 -0.79 -7.83 -3.21
C ALA A 592 -2.25 -8.00 -3.66
N LEU A 593 -2.80 -9.23 -3.54
CA LEU A 593 -4.11 -9.59 -4.05
C LEU A 593 -5.25 -8.68 -3.54
N PRO A 594 -5.34 -8.34 -2.23
CA PRO A 594 -6.46 -7.54 -1.73
C PRO A 594 -6.56 -6.15 -2.35
N ALA A 595 -5.42 -5.51 -2.60
CA ALA A 595 -5.40 -4.18 -3.21
C ALA A 595 -5.91 -4.24 -4.66
N VAL A 596 -5.45 -5.23 -5.45
CA VAL A 596 -5.89 -5.43 -6.83
C VAL A 596 -7.40 -5.74 -6.90
N ILE A 597 -7.91 -6.60 -6.01
CA ILE A 597 -9.34 -6.93 -5.92
C ILE A 597 -10.15 -5.66 -5.62
N ARG A 598 -9.75 -4.87 -4.62
CA ARG A 598 -10.50 -3.65 -4.21
C ARG A 598 -10.53 -2.61 -5.31
N ILE A 599 -9.37 -2.29 -5.89
CA ILE A 599 -9.27 -1.28 -6.96
C ILE A 599 -10.09 -1.73 -8.17
N THR A 600 -10.00 -3.00 -8.56
CA THR A 600 -10.79 -3.55 -9.67
C THR A 600 -12.29 -3.48 -9.38
N THR A 601 -12.71 -3.90 -8.17
CA THR A 601 -14.12 -3.87 -7.76
C THR A 601 -14.70 -2.46 -7.84
N GLN A 602 -13.94 -1.48 -7.34
CA GLN A 602 -14.32 -0.06 -7.38
C GLN A 602 -14.35 0.47 -8.81
N GLY A 603 -13.33 0.18 -9.62
CA GLY A 603 -13.23 0.66 -10.99
C GLY A 603 -14.40 0.21 -11.87
N VAL A 604 -14.79 -1.06 -11.78
CA VAL A 604 -15.94 -1.60 -12.55
C VAL A 604 -17.26 -1.01 -12.08
N ARG A 605 -17.40 -0.68 -10.78
CA ARG A 605 -18.63 -0.09 -10.21
C ARG A 605 -18.79 1.40 -10.43
N GLN A 606 -17.68 2.13 -10.58
CA GLN A 606 -17.69 3.57 -10.81
C GLN A 606 -18.05 3.95 -12.25
N VAL A 607 -18.22 2.96 -13.14
CA VAL A 607 -18.73 3.19 -14.50
C VAL A 607 -20.12 3.81 -14.42
N ASP A 608 -20.35 4.86 -15.21
CA ASP A 608 -21.58 5.63 -15.21
C ASP A 608 -22.83 4.73 -15.40
N PRO A 609 -23.79 4.75 -14.45
CA PRO A 609 -25.02 3.99 -14.55
C PRO A 609 -25.80 4.28 -15.83
N THR A 610 -25.78 5.51 -16.34
CA THR A 610 -26.53 5.91 -17.54
C THR A 610 -25.99 5.20 -18.79
N VAL A 611 -24.67 5.03 -18.91
CA VAL A 611 -24.04 4.30 -20.01
C VAL A 611 -24.37 2.81 -19.94
N VAL A 612 -24.43 2.27 -18.72
CA VAL A 612 -24.85 0.89 -18.47
C VAL A 612 -26.32 0.68 -18.85
N GLU A 613 -27.22 1.59 -18.47
CA GLU A 613 -28.64 1.54 -18.83
C GLU A 613 -28.85 1.69 -20.34
N ALA A 614 -28.16 2.63 -20.99
CA ALA A 614 -28.19 2.80 -22.43
C ALA A 614 -27.75 1.52 -23.18
N SER A 615 -26.68 0.87 -22.71
CA SER A 615 -26.23 -0.40 -23.31
C SER A 615 -27.27 -1.52 -23.16
N ARG A 616 -27.99 -1.56 -22.03
CA ARG A 616 -29.08 -2.52 -21.81
C ARG A 616 -30.28 -2.25 -22.70
N SER A 617 -30.63 -0.97 -22.91
CA SER A 617 -31.69 -0.56 -23.83
C SER A 617 -31.38 -0.92 -25.29
N MET A 618 -30.10 -1.02 -25.66
CA MET A 618 -29.66 -1.54 -26.96
C MET A 618 -29.60 -3.09 -27.03
N GLY A 619 -30.10 -3.80 -26.01
CA GLY A 619 -30.13 -5.26 -25.99
C GLY A 619 -28.82 -5.95 -25.61
N ALA A 620 -27.83 -5.22 -25.06
CA ALA A 620 -26.57 -5.84 -24.65
C ALA A 620 -26.78 -6.83 -23.50
N SER A 621 -26.35 -8.08 -23.71
CA SER A 621 -26.28 -9.08 -22.64
C SER A 621 -25.31 -8.65 -21.54
N ALA A 622 -25.43 -9.22 -20.35
CA ALA A 622 -24.54 -8.88 -19.24
C ALA A 622 -23.06 -9.15 -19.53
N TRP A 623 -22.75 -10.09 -20.42
CA TRP A 623 -21.39 -10.38 -20.86
C TRP A 623 -20.88 -9.34 -21.88
N GLN A 624 -21.73 -8.94 -22.84
CA GLN A 624 -21.41 -7.84 -23.76
C GLN A 624 -21.22 -6.53 -23.00
N GLN A 625 -22.10 -6.23 -22.06
CA GLN A 625 -21.98 -5.06 -21.19
C GLN A 625 -20.66 -5.06 -20.41
N LEU A 626 -20.24 -6.20 -19.87
CA LEU A 626 -18.98 -6.31 -19.15
C LEU A 626 -17.77 -6.04 -20.07
N TRP A 627 -17.67 -6.78 -21.17
CA TRP A 627 -16.48 -6.73 -22.04
C TRP A 627 -16.41 -5.51 -22.95
N GLN A 628 -17.55 -4.97 -23.37
CA GLN A 628 -17.60 -3.90 -24.37
C GLN A 628 -17.86 -2.52 -23.75
N VAL A 629 -18.39 -2.45 -22.51
CA VAL A 629 -18.73 -1.19 -21.84
C VAL A 629 -17.95 -1.02 -20.55
N GLN A 630 -18.14 -1.92 -19.58
CA GLN A 630 -17.59 -1.71 -18.24
C GLN A 630 -16.07 -1.85 -18.18
N LEU A 631 -15.48 -2.93 -18.71
CA LEU A 631 -14.02 -3.13 -18.70
C LEU A 631 -13.27 -2.04 -19.49
N PRO A 632 -13.73 -1.62 -20.69
CA PRO A 632 -13.10 -0.51 -21.41
C PRO A 632 -13.15 0.82 -20.64
N LEU A 633 -14.29 1.16 -20.02
CA LEU A 633 -14.44 2.39 -19.25
C LEU A 633 -13.69 2.35 -17.91
N ALA A 634 -13.56 1.18 -17.29
CA ALA A 634 -12.80 0.97 -16.06
C ALA A 634 -11.28 0.83 -16.28
N ARG A 635 -10.80 0.91 -17.53
CA ARG A 635 -9.38 0.73 -17.88
C ARG A 635 -8.41 1.59 -17.05
N PRO A 636 -8.67 2.88 -16.77
CA PRO A 636 -7.75 3.69 -15.95
C PRO A 636 -7.55 3.11 -14.54
N GLN A 637 -8.61 2.58 -13.94
CA GLN A 637 -8.61 1.96 -12.62
C GLN A 637 -7.96 0.57 -12.66
N LEU A 638 -8.15 -0.19 -13.74
CA LEU A 638 -7.42 -1.44 -13.95
C LEU A 638 -5.91 -1.22 -14.08
N LEU A 639 -5.48 -0.15 -14.77
CA LEU A 639 -4.06 0.24 -14.86
C LEU A 639 -3.52 0.68 -13.50
N LEU A 640 -4.32 1.36 -12.68
CA LEU A 640 -3.98 1.65 -11.29
C LEU A 640 -3.82 0.36 -10.47
N ALA A 641 -4.69 -0.64 -10.68
CA ALA A 641 -4.58 -1.94 -10.03
C ALA A 641 -3.30 -2.68 -10.42
N VAL A 642 -2.89 -2.65 -11.69
CA VAL A 642 -1.60 -3.17 -12.17
C VAL A 642 -0.44 -2.50 -11.44
N ASN A 643 -0.44 -1.17 -11.40
CA ASN A 643 0.61 -0.41 -10.74
C ASN A 643 0.72 -0.73 -9.24
N GLN A 644 -0.43 -0.82 -8.57
CA GLN A 644 -0.46 -1.19 -7.16
C GLN A 644 0.02 -2.63 -6.94
N GLY A 645 -0.32 -3.55 -7.84
CA GLY A 645 0.19 -4.91 -7.83
C GLY A 645 1.71 -4.96 -7.93
N VAL A 646 2.30 -4.20 -8.86
CA VAL A 646 3.76 -4.07 -9.03
C VAL A 646 4.41 -3.62 -7.72
N VAL A 647 3.94 -2.51 -7.15
CA VAL A 647 4.53 -1.90 -5.95
C VAL A 647 4.48 -2.88 -4.78
N LEU A 648 3.34 -3.54 -4.56
CA LEU A 648 3.16 -4.47 -3.44
C LEU A 648 3.94 -5.77 -3.61
N VAL A 649 4.03 -6.32 -4.84
CA VAL A 649 4.84 -7.52 -5.11
C VAL A 649 6.32 -7.22 -4.87
N LEU A 650 6.82 -6.06 -5.32
CA LEU A 650 8.20 -5.64 -5.10
C LEU A 650 8.53 -5.43 -3.62
N ALA A 651 7.59 -4.88 -2.84
CA ALA A 651 7.78 -4.68 -1.41
C ALA A 651 8.09 -6.00 -0.67
N VAL A 652 7.55 -7.13 -1.17
CA VAL A 652 7.74 -8.45 -0.56
C VAL A 652 9.00 -9.16 -1.07
N VAL A 653 9.69 -8.68 -2.12
CA VAL A 653 10.89 -9.34 -2.67
C VAL A 653 11.97 -9.58 -1.61
N VAL A 654 12.25 -8.57 -0.79
CA VAL A 654 13.28 -8.70 0.26
C VAL A 654 12.83 -9.67 1.35
N VAL A 655 11.56 -9.62 1.73
CA VAL A 655 10.98 -10.52 2.71
C VAL A 655 10.95 -11.96 2.19
N GLY A 656 10.73 -12.16 0.90
CA GLY A 656 10.91 -13.44 0.20
C GLY A 656 12.34 -13.97 0.26
N GLY A 657 13.34 -13.08 0.30
CA GLY A 657 14.75 -13.41 0.48
C GLY A 657 15.05 -14.17 1.78
N LEU A 658 14.33 -13.84 2.87
CA LEU A 658 14.46 -14.52 4.17
C LEU A 658 14.01 -15.98 4.14
N VAL A 659 13.16 -16.35 3.18
CA VAL A 659 12.52 -17.67 3.09
C VAL A 659 13.02 -18.46 1.89
N GLY A 660 14.21 -18.13 1.38
CA GLY A 660 14.84 -18.85 0.28
C GLY A 660 14.41 -18.41 -1.12
N GLY A 661 13.81 -17.23 -1.28
CA GLY A 661 13.50 -16.66 -2.60
C GLY A 661 14.74 -16.36 -3.46
N GLY A 662 15.92 -16.25 -2.84
CA GLY A 662 17.19 -16.01 -3.51
C GLY A 662 17.30 -14.62 -4.13
N ALA A 663 18.22 -14.48 -5.09
CA ALA A 663 18.44 -13.28 -5.89
C ALA A 663 18.70 -12.01 -5.03
N LEU A 664 18.27 -10.83 -5.49
CA LEU A 664 18.56 -9.56 -4.80
C LEU A 664 17.97 -9.49 -3.38
N GLY A 665 16.79 -10.10 -3.16
CA GLY A 665 16.14 -10.12 -1.86
C GLY A 665 17.00 -10.85 -0.82
N PHE A 666 17.58 -11.98 -1.20
CA PHE A 666 18.53 -12.71 -0.35
C PHE A 666 19.78 -11.90 -0.06
N ASP A 667 20.41 -11.28 -1.06
CA ASP A 667 21.63 -10.47 -0.86
C ASP A 667 21.39 -9.30 0.11
N THR A 668 20.23 -8.65 0.01
CA THR A 668 19.87 -7.53 0.90
C THR A 668 19.75 -8.01 2.34
N VAL A 669 19.09 -9.15 2.56
CA VAL A 669 18.92 -9.77 3.87
C VAL A 669 20.25 -10.27 4.43
N TYR A 670 21.02 -10.95 3.60
CA TYR A 670 22.33 -11.49 3.95
C TYR A 670 23.30 -10.38 4.35
N GLY A 671 23.32 -9.27 3.59
CA GLY A 671 24.10 -8.08 3.91
C GLY A 671 23.71 -7.52 5.27
N LEU A 672 22.42 -7.42 5.58
CA LEU A 672 21.95 -7.00 6.90
C LEU A 672 22.41 -7.96 8.02
N GLN A 673 22.18 -9.26 7.86
CA GLN A 673 22.47 -10.27 8.88
C GLN A 673 23.97 -10.40 9.18
N ARG A 674 24.84 -10.18 8.19
CA ARG A 674 26.29 -10.23 8.35
C ARG A 674 26.95 -8.87 8.59
N GLY A 675 26.17 -7.78 8.53
CA GLY A 675 26.72 -6.43 8.59
C GLY A 675 27.62 -6.11 7.39
N ASP A 676 27.32 -6.64 6.20
CA ASP A 676 28.10 -6.49 4.96
C ASP A 676 27.44 -5.45 4.03
N LEU A 677 27.98 -4.22 4.04
CA LEU A 677 27.51 -3.11 3.20
C LEU A 677 27.74 -3.37 1.71
N GLY A 678 28.87 -3.96 1.34
CA GLY A 678 29.24 -4.20 -0.05
C GLY A 678 28.30 -5.15 -0.77
N VAL A 679 27.63 -6.05 -0.04
CA VAL A 679 26.57 -6.90 -0.59
C VAL A 679 25.18 -6.27 -0.41
N GLY A 680 24.87 -5.78 0.79
CA GLY A 680 23.51 -5.37 1.14
C GLY A 680 23.03 -4.10 0.43
N LEU A 681 23.85 -3.05 0.37
CA LEU A 681 23.45 -1.77 -0.22
C LEU A 681 23.29 -1.82 -1.74
N PRO A 682 24.23 -2.40 -2.52
CA PRO A 682 24.05 -2.53 -3.97
C PRO A 682 22.82 -3.37 -4.33
N ALA A 683 22.54 -4.44 -3.58
CA ALA A 683 21.34 -5.24 -3.77
C ALA A 683 20.06 -4.45 -3.51
N GLY A 684 20.02 -3.68 -2.42
CA GLY A 684 18.92 -2.76 -2.12
C GLY A 684 18.71 -1.70 -3.20
N ALA A 685 19.79 -1.09 -3.70
CA ALA A 685 19.75 -0.13 -4.80
C ALA A 685 19.23 -0.76 -6.11
N ALA A 686 19.64 -1.99 -6.42
CA ALA A 686 19.16 -2.72 -7.58
C ALA A 686 17.65 -3.03 -7.50
N ILE A 687 17.11 -3.36 -6.31
CA ILE A 687 15.67 -3.56 -6.10
C ILE A 687 14.90 -2.25 -6.35
N VAL A 688 15.45 -1.11 -5.91
CA VAL A 688 14.85 0.21 -6.14
C VAL A 688 14.85 0.56 -7.62
N CYS A 689 15.96 0.30 -8.32
CA CYS A 689 16.04 0.45 -9.77
C CYS A 689 15.02 -0.43 -10.50
N LEU A 690 14.82 -1.68 -10.08
CA LEU A 690 13.76 -2.56 -10.59
C LEU A 690 12.37 -1.97 -10.34
N GLY A 691 12.13 -1.42 -9.16
CA GLY A 691 10.88 -0.74 -8.84
C GLY A 691 10.62 0.48 -9.71
N LEU A 692 11.63 1.33 -9.89
CA LEU A 692 11.56 2.48 -10.80
C LEU A 692 11.35 2.04 -12.25
N LEU A 693 11.99 0.97 -12.69
CA LEU A 693 11.78 0.41 -14.02
C LEU A 693 10.33 -0.03 -14.21
N LEU A 694 9.81 -0.84 -13.28
CA LEU A 694 8.46 -1.39 -13.38
C LEU A 694 7.40 -0.28 -13.29
N ASP A 695 7.57 0.66 -12.36
CA ASP A 695 6.71 1.84 -12.21
C ASP A 695 6.60 2.65 -13.51
N ARG A 696 7.73 2.87 -14.21
CA ARG A 696 7.78 3.69 -15.42
C ARG A 696 7.17 3.00 -16.64
N ILE A 697 7.20 1.67 -16.70
CA ILE A 697 6.56 0.91 -17.79
C ILE A 697 5.08 0.61 -17.51
N THR A 698 4.59 0.75 -16.27
CA THR A 698 3.18 0.53 -15.94
C THR A 698 2.34 1.80 -15.84
N GLN A 699 2.93 2.97 -15.57
CA GLN A 699 2.17 4.21 -15.42
C GLN A 699 1.99 4.99 -16.74
N PRO A 700 0.75 5.26 -17.18
CA PRO A 700 0.49 6.22 -18.23
C PRO A 700 0.77 7.64 -17.75
N THR A 701 1.72 8.33 -18.38
CA THR A 701 1.86 9.78 -18.13
C THR A 701 0.59 10.45 -18.62
N ARG A 702 -0.25 11.00 -17.72
CA ARG A 702 -1.40 11.81 -18.13
C ARG A 702 -0.89 12.92 -19.05
N ARG A 703 -1.39 12.96 -20.28
CA ARG A 703 -1.30 14.17 -21.09
C ARG A 703 -2.06 15.24 -20.32
N PRO A 704 -1.49 16.44 -20.08
CA PRO A 704 -2.28 17.54 -19.56
C PRO A 704 -3.48 17.68 -20.49
N ASP A 705 -4.69 17.51 -19.96
CA ASP A 705 -5.89 17.81 -20.73
C ASP A 705 -5.74 19.26 -21.18
N THR A 706 -5.68 19.46 -22.50
CA THR A 706 -5.83 20.79 -23.08
C THR A 706 -7.15 21.33 -22.50
N PRO A 707 -7.15 22.46 -21.78
CA PRO A 707 -8.37 23.00 -21.22
C PRO A 707 -9.38 23.13 -22.36
N ALA A 708 -10.55 22.52 -22.19
CA ALA A 708 -11.65 22.65 -23.13
C ALA A 708 -11.82 24.15 -23.41
N ARG A 709 -11.67 24.56 -24.67
CA ARG A 709 -12.05 25.91 -25.08
C ARG A 709 -13.49 26.12 -24.59
N PRO A 710 -13.79 27.20 -23.86
CA PRO A 710 -15.18 27.52 -23.56
C PRO A 710 -15.89 27.62 -24.91
N GLY A 711 -16.84 26.71 -25.14
CA GLY A 711 -17.66 26.72 -26.34
C GLY A 711 -18.42 28.02 -26.35
N GLY A 712 -18.10 28.90 -27.30
CA GLY A 712 -19.02 29.92 -27.74
C GLY A 712 -20.10 29.25 -28.58
N HIS A 713 -21.33 29.33 -28.11
CA HIS A 713 -22.48 29.85 -28.85
C HIS A 713 -23.59 30.18 -27.87
#